data_AF-A0A2T0U851-F1
#
_entry.id   AF-A0A2T0U851-F1
#
_cell.length_a   1.000
_cell.length_b   1.000
_cell.length_c   1.000
_cell.angle_alpha   90.00
_cell.angle_beta   90.00
_cell.angle_gamma   90.00
#
_symmetry.space_group_name_H-M   'P 1'
#
loop_
_entity.id
_entity.type
_entity.pdbx_description
1 polymer ?
#
loop_
_entity_poly.entity_id
_entity_poly.type
_entity_poly.pdbx_seq_one_letter_code
_entity_poly.pdbx_strand_id
1 'polypeptide(L)'
;MVLPPGAGTPPPDDPTLPIQRLQPRWPLPAPPANQFPPPQVQPRGDAARVVGGFALLAVPIAALVVAYVLPTIRTFQFSRLGGVGFADPEHVGGANYDRVVDEGAFLNGLAHLIGPTALLVLGGAVVAPLLALLLHRAGAKVRAVSRVVWALAAVSFAPAALTVAWLVSGVADGRGSDATVYDWPLLVSGVVVGTGVLAGLAALRGDGSRVGAVLTTAGLTAIGLTAAGLQTFAYGTISGLPADAPVPLRQIYEGIRGGFDVGGAAAKSMLLLAILAVLGVGAAVLFAAARVRIDVVPGEGARREAAPRPEPQQVREFGFGPRGAFGPGPTVSGTTAFSPAAPEAAGPGVPGQRAPEQGLAAGTPGPFPGGQGARPVAGASGAFPGGRGPGPAAGFSPGGPGPAAGSAPSGPSPAAGPPSSGRTRSGESGAAQPVPVRAGAVVLGVLVLLAAVGAVGYFLLPWASRVAEGGPEPLDLWFVIRRTWGPPLVTTAIALVAAGIGGFAIGALRPVGDASRWLLLPFAPWLFVGTGPLATANLEAVAGEGEWVTIGSFPPRAWIAVPLLFLFTALCWGLEDRRRALAAEGRGSANGAFAKAAWPFALLAAMALLLVHVQDLFWTQLTFQDMLSSGVMVYALSNLDLEHTGITYGFPLPLLAVYAAAAVAFALWYLPRLAIRTGRP
;
A
#
# COMPACT_ATOMS: atom_id res chain seq x y z
N MET A 1 59.05 30.53 -8.50
CA MET A 1 59.28 30.04 -9.87
C MET A 1 59.51 31.26 -10.75
N VAL A 2 60.75 31.46 -11.18
CA VAL A 2 61.20 32.60 -11.99
C VAL A 2 61.48 32.04 -13.39
N LEU A 3 60.83 32.59 -14.43
CA LEU A 3 61.11 32.25 -15.82
C LEU A 3 62.37 32.99 -16.30
N PRO A 4 63.26 32.37 -17.09
CA PRO A 4 64.50 32.99 -17.54
C PRO A 4 64.25 34.00 -18.67
N PRO A 5 65.02 35.09 -18.73
CA PRO A 5 64.95 36.07 -19.81
C PRO A 5 65.73 35.57 -21.03
N GLY A 6 65.00 35.21 -22.08
CA GLY A 6 65.58 34.68 -23.31
C GLY A 6 64.51 34.46 -24.39
N ALA A 7 63.65 35.45 -24.61
CA ALA A 7 62.73 35.46 -25.74
C ALA A 7 63.52 35.85 -27.00
N GLY A 8 63.85 34.84 -27.79
CA GLY A 8 64.42 35.02 -29.12
C GLY A 8 63.50 35.86 -30.01
N THR A 9 64.14 36.65 -30.86
CA THR A 9 63.53 37.41 -31.95
C THR A 9 62.63 36.52 -32.82
N PRO A 10 61.47 37.02 -33.29
CA PRO A 10 60.65 36.30 -34.25
C PRO A 10 61.46 36.02 -35.54
N PRO A 11 61.28 34.85 -36.17
CA PRO A 11 61.98 34.52 -37.41
C PRO A 11 61.54 35.48 -38.53
N PRO A 12 62.44 35.82 -39.47
CA PRO A 12 62.14 36.71 -40.58
C PRO A 12 61.07 36.11 -41.48
N ASP A 13 60.10 36.94 -41.84
CA ASP A 13 59.04 36.60 -42.79
C ASP A 13 59.66 36.16 -44.12
N ASP A 14 59.62 34.86 -44.41
CA ASP A 14 60.01 34.29 -45.70
C ASP A 14 58.81 34.39 -46.67
N PRO A 15 58.84 35.31 -47.65
CA PRO A 15 57.72 35.53 -48.58
C PRO A 15 57.59 34.41 -49.63
N THR A 16 58.45 33.39 -49.58
CA THR A 16 58.43 32.28 -50.54
C THR A 16 57.65 31.06 -50.07
N LEU A 17 57.13 31.07 -48.84
CA LEU A 17 56.20 30.04 -48.38
C LEU A 17 54.79 30.37 -48.90
N PRO A 18 54.23 29.61 -49.87
CA PRO A 18 52.81 29.70 -50.20
C PRO A 18 52.03 29.19 -48.99
N ILE A 19 51.72 30.07 -48.05
CA ILE A 19 50.71 29.83 -47.02
C ILE A 19 49.40 29.74 -47.78
N GLN A 20 49.05 28.53 -48.23
CA GLN A 20 47.68 28.16 -48.51
C GLN A 20 46.91 28.46 -47.23
N ARG A 21 46.26 29.62 -47.20
CA ARG A 21 45.18 29.89 -46.25
C ARG A 21 44.12 28.84 -46.52
N LEU A 22 44.24 27.69 -45.85
CA LEU A 22 43.17 26.72 -45.67
C LEU A 22 42.05 27.49 -44.98
N GLN A 23 41.17 28.08 -45.77
CA GLN A 23 39.89 28.55 -45.27
C GLN A 23 39.23 27.34 -44.63
N PRO A 24 39.00 27.33 -43.31
CA PRO A 24 38.29 26.23 -42.68
C PRO A 24 36.91 26.17 -43.34
N ARG A 25 36.67 25.13 -44.13
CA ARG A 25 35.34 24.79 -44.64
C ARG A 25 34.49 24.45 -43.43
N TRP A 26 33.83 25.45 -42.89
CA TRP A 26 32.77 25.26 -41.92
C TRP A 26 31.50 24.83 -42.65
N PRO A 27 30.76 23.84 -42.12
CA PRO A 27 30.99 23.16 -40.84
C PRO A 27 31.92 21.93 -40.97
N LEU A 28 32.83 21.76 -40.00
CA LEU A 28 33.56 20.50 -39.81
C LEU A 28 32.55 19.36 -39.61
N PRO A 29 32.75 18.18 -40.22
CA PRO A 29 31.94 17.01 -39.92
C PRO A 29 32.03 16.73 -38.42
N ALA A 30 30.87 16.53 -37.77
CA ALA A 30 30.83 16.21 -36.35
C ALA A 30 31.78 15.02 -36.09
N PRO A 31 32.69 15.12 -35.10
CA PRO A 31 33.56 14.01 -34.77
C PRO A 31 32.69 12.76 -34.53
N PRO A 32 33.09 11.58 -35.03
CA PRO A 32 32.31 10.37 -34.88
C PRO A 32 31.96 10.20 -33.41
N ALA A 33 30.66 10.12 -33.09
CA ALA A 33 30.09 10.14 -31.74
C ALA A 33 30.60 9.01 -30.81
N ASN A 34 31.53 8.19 -31.29
CA ASN A 34 31.99 6.95 -30.69
C ASN A 34 33.44 7.07 -30.17
N GLN A 35 34.15 8.19 -30.41
CA GLN A 35 35.59 8.27 -30.10
C GLN A 35 35.93 8.70 -28.65
N PHE A 36 34.96 9.22 -27.90
CA PHE A 36 35.17 9.48 -26.47
C PHE A 36 34.40 8.45 -25.65
N PRO A 37 35.08 7.53 -24.96
CA PRO A 37 34.40 6.75 -23.94
C PRO A 37 33.75 7.76 -22.98
N PRO A 38 32.45 7.59 -22.65
CA PRO A 38 31.76 8.51 -21.76
C PRO A 38 32.61 8.66 -20.50
N PRO A 39 32.87 9.89 -20.02
CA PRO A 39 33.73 10.12 -18.87
C PRO A 39 33.28 9.19 -17.76
N GLN A 40 34.16 8.25 -17.38
CA GLN A 40 33.90 7.38 -16.26
C GLN A 40 33.98 8.26 -15.03
N VAL A 41 32.83 8.80 -14.62
CA VAL A 41 32.67 9.48 -13.34
C VAL A 41 33.04 8.44 -12.29
N GLN A 42 34.28 8.52 -11.78
CA GLN A 42 34.74 7.64 -10.71
C GLN A 42 33.72 7.75 -9.57
N PRO A 43 33.09 6.64 -9.15
CA PRO A 43 32.11 6.66 -8.08
C PRO A 43 32.81 7.12 -6.80
N ARG A 44 32.69 8.41 -6.49
CA ARG A 44 33.21 8.98 -5.25
C ARG A 44 32.42 8.34 -4.11
N GLY A 45 33.05 7.37 -3.44
CA GLY A 45 32.67 6.82 -2.14
C GLY A 45 31.79 5.57 -2.13
N ASP A 46 32.08 4.55 -2.94
CA ASP A 46 31.40 3.23 -2.82
C ASP A 46 31.42 2.71 -1.37
N ALA A 47 32.54 2.87 -0.65
CA ALA A 47 32.64 2.48 0.75
C ALA A 47 31.68 3.24 1.68
N ALA A 48 31.59 4.56 1.58
CA ALA A 48 30.70 5.36 2.43
C ALA A 48 29.22 5.01 2.19
N ARG A 49 28.87 4.71 0.93
CA ARG A 49 27.54 4.30 0.54
C ARG A 49 27.18 2.90 1.04
N VAL A 50 28.13 1.96 0.97
CA VAL A 50 27.97 0.60 1.51
C VAL A 50 27.82 0.65 3.03
N VAL A 51 28.74 1.34 3.73
CA VAL A 51 28.71 1.48 5.19
C VAL A 51 27.43 2.20 5.65
N GLY A 52 27.09 3.32 5.02
CA GLY A 52 25.85 4.04 5.32
C GLY A 52 24.58 3.23 5.03
N GLY A 53 24.60 2.43 3.95
CA GLY A 53 23.52 1.52 3.60
C GLY A 53 23.28 0.46 4.68
N PHE A 54 24.33 -0.23 5.13
CA PHE A 54 24.21 -1.22 6.19
C PHE A 54 23.88 -0.60 7.56
N ALA A 55 24.46 0.56 7.88
CA ALA A 55 24.15 1.27 9.12
C ALA A 55 22.67 1.67 9.20
N LEU A 56 22.09 2.20 8.11
CA LEU A 56 20.65 2.52 8.07
C LEU A 56 19.78 1.26 8.07
N LEU A 57 20.25 0.15 7.50
CA LEU A 57 19.54 -1.14 7.52
C LEU A 57 19.44 -1.74 8.93
N ALA A 58 20.28 -1.33 9.87
CA ALA A 58 20.17 -1.78 11.27
C ALA A 58 18.81 -1.43 11.90
N VAL A 59 18.22 -0.27 11.54
CA VAL A 59 16.92 0.18 12.07
C VAL A 59 15.78 -0.78 11.70
N PRO A 60 15.50 -1.06 10.41
CA PRO A 60 14.44 -2.01 10.06
C PRO A 60 14.76 -3.45 10.49
N ILE A 61 16.04 -3.85 10.60
CA ILE A 61 16.41 -5.17 11.13
C ILE A 61 16.04 -5.27 12.62
N ALA A 62 16.39 -4.27 13.42
CA ALA A 62 16.01 -4.23 14.84
C ALA A 62 14.49 -4.24 14.99
N ALA A 63 13.77 -3.44 14.19
CA ALA A 63 12.31 -3.45 14.16
C ALA A 63 11.75 -4.82 13.77
N LEU A 64 12.32 -5.50 12.75
CA LEU A 64 11.92 -6.85 12.35
C LEU A 64 12.11 -7.86 13.49
N VAL A 65 13.25 -7.83 14.17
CA VAL A 65 13.55 -8.76 15.27
C VAL A 65 12.56 -8.59 16.41
N VAL A 66 12.33 -7.35 16.84
CA VAL A 66 11.44 -7.06 17.97
C VAL A 66 9.97 -7.29 17.63
N ALA A 67 9.52 -6.84 16.45
CA ALA A 67 8.11 -6.87 16.06
C ALA A 67 7.63 -8.22 15.52
N TYR A 68 8.53 -9.03 14.97
CA TYR A 68 8.15 -10.25 14.24
C TYR A 68 8.91 -11.49 14.69
N VAL A 69 10.25 -11.46 14.71
CA VAL A 69 11.04 -12.67 15.01
C VAL A 69 10.82 -13.15 16.44
N LEU A 70 10.97 -12.26 17.43
CA LEU A 70 10.75 -12.61 18.84
C LEU A 70 9.31 -13.07 19.11
N PRO A 71 8.25 -12.35 18.65
CA PRO A 71 6.89 -12.85 18.75
C PRO A 71 6.66 -14.20 18.05
N THR A 72 7.28 -14.45 16.90
CA THR A 72 7.15 -15.75 16.21
C THR A 72 7.76 -16.88 17.05
N ILE A 73 8.94 -16.66 17.63
CA ILE A 73 9.58 -17.63 18.52
C ILE A 73 8.71 -17.89 19.76
N ARG A 74 8.13 -16.84 20.35
CA ARG A 74 7.22 -16.98 21.49
C ARG A 74 5.93 -17.69 21.13
N THR A 75 5.30 -17.38 20.00
CA THR A 75 4.11 -18.11 19.52
C THR A 75 4.44 -19.59 19.29
N PHE A 76 5.63 -19.91 18.78
CA PHE A 76 6.10 -21.29 18.68
C PHE A 76 6.35 -21.95 20.04
N GLN A 77 6.80 -21.21 21.05
CA GLN A 77 6.91 -21.75 22.41
C GLN A 77 5.52 -22.02 23.00
N PHE A 78 4.59 -21.07 22.86
CA PHE A 78 3.20 -21.23 23.30
C PHE A 78 2.49 -22.40 22.62
N SER A 79 2.75 -22.66 21.35
CA SER A 79 2.13 -23.79 20.64
C SER A 79 2.51 -25.15 21.23
N ARG A 80 3.58 -25.22 22.03
CA ARG A 80 4.05 -26.44 22.70
C ARG A 80 3.60 -26.57 24.14
N LEU A 81 2.92 -25.55 24.68
CA LEU A 81 2.34 -25.56 26.02
C LEU A 81 0.90 -26.08 25.98
N GLY A 82 0.45 -26.71 27.06
CA GLY A 82 -0.94 -27.07 27.28
C GLY A 82 -1.83 -25.85 27.53
N GLY A 83 -3.10 -26.09 27.83
CA GLY A 83 -4.03 -25.03 28.23
C GLY A 83 -3.53 -24.27 29.46
N VAL A 84 -3.83 -22.96 29.53
CA VAL A 84 -3.43 -22.12 30.67
C VAL A 84 -4.45 -22.32 31.79
N GLY A 85 -4.24 -23.36 32.60
CA GLY A 85 -4.83 -23.39 33.93
C GLY A 85 -4.12 -22.39 34.85
N PHE A 86 -4.65 -22.12 36.04
CA PHE A 86 -3.97 -21.33 37.08
C PHE A 86 -2.66 -21.95 37.61
N ALA A 87 -2.20 -23.06 37.02
CA ALA A 87 -0.98 -23.78 37.37
C ALA A 87 0.05 -23.67 36.24
N ASP A 88 1.32 -23.91 36.56
CA ASP A 88 2.43 -23.87 35.61
C ASP A 88 2.09 -24.63 34.31
N PRO A 89 2.16 -23.99 33.13
CA PRO A 89 1.71 -24.60 31.88
C PRO A 89 2.54 -25.85 31.57
N GLU A 90 1.88 -27.00 31.44
CA GLU A 90 2.53 -28.26 31.10
C GLU A 90 3.04 -28.22 29.65
N HIS A 91 4.26 -28.70 29.41
CA HIS A 91 4.81 -28.79 28.06
C HIS A 91 4.30 -30.03 27.35
N VAL A 92 3.37 -29.86 26.41
CA VAL A 92 2.74 -30.95 25.63
C VAL A 92 3.45 -31.26 24.31
N GLY A 93 4.55 -30.56 24.01
CA GLY A 93 5.38 -30.84 22.85
C GLY A 93 4.67 -30.56 21.52
N GLY A 94 4.41 -31.60 20.73
CA GLY A 94 3.76 -31.51 19.41
C GLY A 94 2.24 -31.75 19.45
N ALA A 95 1.69 -32.19 20.59
CA ALA A 95 0.32 -32.71 20.67
C ALA A 95 -0.78 -31.72 20.23
N ASN A 96 -0.54 -30.41 20.38
CA ASN A 96 -1.48 -29.40 19.88
C ASN A 96 -1.56 -29.39 18.34
N TYR A 97 -0.47 -29.67 17.63
CA TYR A 97 -0.50 -29.78 16.17
C TYR A 97 -1.23 -31.03 15.71
N ASP A 98 -0.99 -32.16 16.36
CA ASP A 98 -1.72 -33.41 16.10
C ASP A 98 -3.22 -33.19 16.32
N ARG A 99 -3.60 -32.56 17.44
CA ARG A 99 -4.99 -32.18 17.72
C ARG A 99 -5.59 -31.30 16.62
N VAL A 100 -4.88 -30.28 16.15
CA VAL A 100 -5.38 -29.37 15.10
C VAL A 100 -5.61 -30.11 13.77
N VAL A 101 -4.78 -31.10 13.47
CA VAL A 101 -4.93 -31.95 12.27
C VAL A 101 -6.08 -32.94 12.45
N ASP A 102 -6.14 -33.62 13.59
CA ASP A 102 -7.14 -34.64 13.92
C ASP A 102 -8.56 -34.07 14.01
N GLU A 103 -8.71 -32.88 14.62
CA GLU A 103 -9.99 -32.17 14.67
C GLU A 103 -10.47 -31.73 13.29
N GLY A 104 -9.54 -31.49 12.35
CA GLY A 104 -9.82 -31.03 10.99
C GLY A 104 -10.45 -29.63 10.89
N ALA A 105 -10.93 -29.03 11.98
CA ALA A 105 -11.65 -27.76 12.01
C ALA A 105 -10.85 -26.60 11.39
N PHE A 106 -9.54 -26.55 11.64
CA PHE A 106 -8.66 -25.53 11.06
C PHE A 106 -8.56 -25.68 9.53
N LEU A 107 -8.37 -26.91 9.03
CA LEU A 107 -8.29 -27.21 7.61
C LEU A 107 -9.63 -26.99 6.90
N ASN A 108 -10.74 -27.34 7.55
CA ASN A 108 -12.09 -27.06 7.06
C ASN A 108 -12.33 -25.55 6.98
N GLY A 109 -11.90 -24.78 7.98
CA GLY A 109 -11.96 -23.32 7.95
C GLY A 109 -11.13 -22.72 6.81
N LEU A 110 -9.93 -23.26 6.54
CA LEU A 110 -9.13 -22.88 5.39
C LEU A 110 -9.82 -23.22 4.06
N ALA A 111 -10.37 -24.44 3.94
CA ALA A 111 -11.09 -24.88 2.75
C ALA A 111 -12.30 -24.00 2.47
N HIS A 112 -13.03 -23.61 3.52
CA HIS A 112 -14.18 -22.71 3.43
C HIS A 112 -13.79 -21.31 2.92
N LEU A 113 -12.56 -20.86 3.16
CA LEU A 113 -12.05 -19.59 2.63
C LEU A 113 -11.56 -19.65 1.18
N ILE A 114 -11.36 -20.83 0.59
CA ILE A 114 -10.85 -20.96 -0.79
C ILE A 114 -11.77 -20.23 -1.77
N GLY A 115 -13.08 -20.47 -1.70
CA GLY A 115 -14.07 -19.87 -2.61
C GLY A 115 -14.08 -18.34 -2.55
N PRO A 116 -14.38 -17.74 -1.37
CA PRO A 116 -14.36 -16.29 -1.20
C PRO A 116 -13.01 -15.65 -1.57
N THR A 117 -11.90 -16.26 -1.17
CA THR A 117 -10.56 -15.76 -1.49
C THR A 117 -10.27 -15.81 -2.99
N ALA A 118 -10.69 -16.88 -3.68
CA ALA A 118 -10.57 -16.98 -5.13
C ALA A 118 -11.36 -15.88 -5.85
N LEU A 119 -12.55 -15.52 -5.36
CA LEU A 119 -13.31 -14.38 -5.91
C LEU A 119 -12.58 -13.04 -5.72
N LEU A 120 -11.96 -12.81 -4.56
CA LEU A 120 -11.13 -11.63 -4.33
C LEU A 120 -9.95 -11.57 -5.31
N VAL A 121 -9.22 -12.68 -5.44
CA VAL A 121 -8.08 -12.80 -6.34
C VAL A 121 -8.51 -12.58 -7.79
N LEU A 122 -9.63 -13.18 -8.23
CA LEU A 122 -10.18 -12.97 -9.56
C LEU A 122 -10.51 -11.49 -9.79
N GLY A 123 -11.19 -10.85 -8.84
CA GLY A 123 -11.53 -9.43 -8.91
C GLY A 123 -10.30 -8.52 -9.01
N GLY A 124 -9.34 -8.66 -8.11
CA GLY A 124 -8.19 -7.76 -8.02
C GLY A 124 -7.04 -8.06 -8.98
N ALA A 125 -6.79 -9.34 -9.30
CA ALA A 125 -5.66 -9.75 -10.14
C ALA A 125 -6.02 -10.01 -11.60
N VAL A 126 -7.29 -10.27 -11.92
CA VAL A 126 -7.73 -10.54 -13.31
C VAL A 126 -8.65 -9.45 -13.83
N VAL A 127 -9.77 -9.20 -13.15
CA VAL A 127 -10.76 -8.21 -13.59
C VAL A 127 -10.14 -6.81 -13.55
N ALA A 128 -9.49 -6.43 -12.45
CA ALA A 128 -8.97 -5.07 -12.29
C ALA A 128 -7.89 -4.68 -13.33
N PRO A 129 -6.90 -5.53 -13.70
CA PRO A 129 -5.98 -5.22 -14.81
C PRO A 129 -6.67 -5.12 -16.18
N LEU A 130 -7.69 -5.94 -16.45
CA LEU A 130 -8.48 -5.84 -17.68
C LEU A 130 -9.25 -4.51 -17.72
N LEU A 131 -9.86 -4.11 -16.60
CA LEU A 131 -10.52 -2.80 -16.49
C LEU A 131 -9.51 -1.66 -16.65
N ALA A 132 -8.33 -1.76 -16.04
CA ALA A 132 -7.25 -0.79 -16.21
C ALA A 132 -6.82 -0.65 -17.68
N LEU A 133 -6.77 -1.77 -18.43
CA LEU A 133 -6.46 -1.75 -19.86
C LEU A 133 -7.55 -1.05 -20.68
N LEU A 134 -8.82 -1.33 -20.40
CA LEU A 134 -9.96 -0.66 -21.05
C LEU A 134 -9.95 0.85 -20.78
N LEU A 135 -9.80 1.24 -19.51
CA LEU A 135 -9.70 2.63 -19.08
C LEU A 135 -8.46 3.31 -19.68
N HIS A 136 -7.35 2.58 -19.83
CA HIS A 136 -6.16 3.10 -20.47
C HIS A 136 -6.40 3.51 -21.93
N ARG A 137 -7.20 2.71 -22.64
CA ARG A 137 -7.60 2.95 -24.05
C ARG A 137 -8.68 4.03 -24.19
N ALA A 138 -9.49 4.27 -23.17
CA ALA A 138 -10.61 5.23 -23.19
C ALA A 138 -10.19 6.73 -23.16
N GLY A 139 -8.88 7.02 -23.08
CA GLY A 139 -8.35 8.39 -23.15
C GLY A 139 -8.11 9.06 -21.79
N ALA A 140 -7.51 10.25 -21.82
CA ALA A 140 -6.98 10.90 -20.60
C ALA A 140 -8.07 11.33 -19.60
N LYS A 141 -9.21 11.83 -20.09
CA LYS A 141 -10.33 12.29 -19.25
C LYS A 141 -10.96 11.13 -18.47
N VAL A 142 -11.31 10.05 -19.16
CA VAL A 142 -11.88 8.84 -18.55
C VAL A 142 -10.91 8.25 -17.51
N ARG A 143 -9.62 8.21 -17.82
CA ARG A 143 -8.60 7.80 -16.83
C ARG A 143 -8.60 8.68 -15.58
N ALA A 144 -8.68 10.00 -15.72
CA ALA A 144 -8.69 10.89 -14.57
C ALA A 144 -9.91 10.66 -13.66
N VAL A 145 -11.11 10.60 -14.25
CA VAL A 145 -12.36 10.32 -13.51
C VAL A 145 -12.30 8.94 -12.86
N SER A 146 -11.83 7.92 -13.59
CA SER A 146 -11.72 6.57 -13.04
C SER A 146 -10.78 6.49 -11.83
N ARG A 147 -9.66 7.23 -11.83
CA ARG A 147 -8.76 7.27 -10.67
C ARG A 147 -9.44 7.84 -9.44
N VAL A 148 -10.24 8.89 -9.61
CA VAL A 148 -11.01 9.50 -8.52
C VAL A 148 -12.02 8.49 -7.96
N VAL A 149 -12.82 7.87 -8.83
CA VAL A 149 -13.83 6.87 -8.44
C VAL A 149 -13.18 5.71 -7.70
N TRP A 150 -12.12 5.12 -8.25
CA TRP A 150 -11.46 3.96 -7.64
C TRP A 150 -10.66 4.31 -6.39
N ALA A 151 -10.11 5.52 -6.28
CA ALA A 151 -9.47 5.98 -5.05
C ALA A 151 -10.50 6.21 -3.93
N LEU A 152 -11.65 6.79 -4.26
CA LEU A 152 -12.76 6.92 -3.30
C LEU A 152 -13.26 5.54 -2.88
N ALA A 153 -13.50 4.63 -3.82
CA ALA A 153 -13.91 3.26 -3.50
C ALA A 153 -12.91 2.53 -2.58
N ALA A 154 -11.61 2.77 -2.76
CA ALA A 154 -10.57 2.19 -1.90
C ALA A 154 -10.52 2.81 -0.50
N VAL A 155 -10.81 4.12 -0.36
CA VAL A 155 -10.77 4.82 0.92
C VAL A 155 -12.08 4.71 1.71
N SER A 156 -13.21 4.52 1.03
CA SER A 156 -14.50 4.21 1.65
C SER A 156 -14.57 2.79 2.25
N PHE A 157 -13.45 2.08 2.29
CA PHE A 157 -13.34 0.75 2.88
C PHE A 157 -13.45 0.83 4.41
N ALA A 158 -14.65 0.57 4.93
CA ALA A 158 -14.93 0.45 6.36
C ALA A 158 -15.63 -0.89 6.63
N PRO A 159 -14.88 -2.01 6.71
CA PRO A 159 -15.48 -3.34 6.58
C PRO A 159 -16.43 -3.68 7.71
N ALA A 160 -16.13 -3.25 8.94
CA ALA A 160 -17.05 -3.38 10.06
C ALA A 160 -18.36 -2.64 9.79
N ALA A 161 -18.28 -1.36 9.43
CA ALA A 161 -19.44 -0.52 9.19
C ALA A 161 -20.29 -1.02 8.01
N LEU A 162 -19.64 -1.45 6.93
CA LEU A 162 -20.31 -2.04 5.77
C LEU A 162 -20.99 -3.35 6.14
N THR A 163 -20.30 -4.23 6.89
CA THR A 163 -20.88 -5.52 7.30
C THR A 163 -22.07 -5.31 8.23
N VAL A 164 -21.96 -4.42 9.22
CA VAL A 164 -23.05 -4.05 10.13
C VAL A 164 -24.22 -3.46 9.33
N ALA A 165 -23.99 -2.43 8.51
CA ALA A 165 -25.04 -1.78 7.75
C ALA A 165 -25.77 -2.76 6.81
N TRP A 166 -25.01 -3.64 6.16
CA TRP A 166 -25.54 -4.66 5.28
C TRP A 166 -26.35 -5.72 6.04
N LEU A 167 -25.83 -6.28 7.13
CA LEU A 167 -26.54 -7.25 7.97
C LEU A 167 -27.85 -6.67 8.48
N VAL A 168 -27.81 -5.42 8.96
CA VAL A 168 -29.01 -4.75 9.46
C VAL A 168 -30.04 -4.57 8.34
N SER A 169 -29.62 -4.17 7.14
CA SER A 169 -30.54 -4.07 6.01
C SER A 169 -31.13 -5.44 5.62
N GLY A 170 -30.34 -6.51 5.67
CA GLY A 170 -30.79 -7.86 5.38
C GLY A 170 -31.79 -8.39 6.41
N VAL A 171 -31.56 -8.12 7.69
CA VAL A 171 -32.49 -8.46 8.78
C VAL A 171 -33.78 -7.64 8.67
N ALA A 172 -33.70 -6.34 8.43
CA ALA A 172 -34.86 -5.47 8.26
C ALA A 172 -35.74 -5.89 7.06
N ASP A 173 -35.12 -6.36 5.97
CA ASP A 173 -35.82 -6.84 4.78
C ASP A 173 -36.37 -8.28 4.93
N GLY A 174 -36.20 -8.93 6.09
CA GLY A 174 -36.62 -10.31 6.31
C GLY A 174 -35.81 -11.36 5.54
N ARG A 175 -34.66 -10.98 4.95
CA ARG A 175 -33.72 -11.88 4.25
C ARG A 175 -32.71 -12.53 5.22
N GLY A 176 -32.92 -12.39 6.53
CA GLY A 176 -31.92 -12.59 7.59
C GLY A 176 -31.30 -13.98 7.72
N SER A 177 -31.79 -15.01 7.01
CA SER A 177 -31.21 -16.37 7.04
C SER A 177 -30.14 -16.63 5.97
N ASP A 178 -30.03 -15.79 4.93
CA ASP A 178 -29.34 -16.16 3.69
C ASP A 178 -27.98 -15.49 3.51
N ALA A 179 -27.48 -14.80 4.54
CA ALA A 179 -26.15 -14.22 4.50
C ALA A 179 -25.09 -15.34 4.44
N THR A 180 -24.19 -15.26 3.46
CA THR A 180 -23.15 -16.27 3.23
C THR A 180 -21.76 -15.64 3.23
N VAL A 181 -20.74 -16.44 3.53
CA VAL A 181 -19.33 -16.01 3.44
C VAL A 181 -18.95 -15.42 2.07
N TYR A 182 -19.72 -15.70 1.02
CA TYR A 182 -19.52 -15.15 -0.32
C TYR A 182 -19.99 -13.69 -0.48
N ASP A 183 -20.78 -13.17 0.45
CA ASP A 183 -21.14 -11.75 0.50
C ASP A 183 -19.95 -10.88 0.90
N TRP A 184 -18.98 -11.44 1.63
CA TRP A 184 -17.77 -10.72 2.02
C TRP A 184 -16.95 -10.22 0.82
N PRO A 185 -16.57 -11.06 -0.17
CA PRO A 185 -15.93 -10.60 -1.39
C PRO A 185 -16.65 -9.47 -2.11
N LEU A 186 -17.99 -9.48 -2.08
CA LEU A 186 -18.81 -8.46 -2.70
C LEU A 186 -18.69 -7.13 -1.94
N LEU A 187 -18.77 -7.16 -0.61
CA LEU A 187 -18.61 -5.99 0.26
C LEU A 187 -17.22 -5.35 0.13
N VAL A 188 -16.17 -6.16 0.00
CA VAL A 188 -14.78 -5.65 -0.14
C VAL A 188 -14.34 -5.44 -1.59
N SER A 189 -15.20 -5.75 -2.57
CA SER A 189 -14.86 -5.66 -3.99
C SER A 189 -14.42 -4.27 -4.42
N GLY A 190 -15.01 -3.21 -3.83
CA GLY A 190 -14.66 -1.82 -4.12
C GLY A 190 -13.19 -1.50 -3.86
N VAL A 191 -12.65 -1.92 -2.71
CA VAL A 191 -11.22 -1.71 -2.39
C VAL A 191 -10.33 -2.64 -3.20
N VAL A 192 -10.73 -3.89 -3.39
CA VAL A 192 -9.92 -4.90 -4.10
C VAL A 192 -9.79 -4.55 -5.58
N VAL A 193 -10.91 -4.28 -6.25
CA VAL A 193 -10.92 -3.86 -7.65
C VAL A 193 -10.34 -2.46 -7.79
N GLY A 194 -10.66 -1.53 -6.90
CA GLY A 194 -10.15 -0.16 -6.96
C GLY A 194 -8.63 -0.08 -6.86
N THR A 195 -8.04 -0.70 -5.85
CA THR A 195 -6.57 -0.76 -5.70
C THR A 195 -5.92 -1.50 -6.87
N GLY A 196 -6.51 -2.62 -7.32
CA GLY A 196 -6.04 -3.36 -8.50
C GLY A 196 -6.06 -2.53 -9.79
N VAL A 197 -7.11 -1.73 -10.02
CA VAL A 197 -7.23 -0.86 -11.21
C VAL A 197 -6.18 0.25 -11.13
N LEU A 198 -6.01 0.89 -9.98
CA LEU A 198 -5.01 1.94 -9.79
C LEU A 198 -3.58 1.41 -10.02
N ALA A 199 -3.26 0.23 -9.49
CA ALA A 199 -1.98 -0.43 -9.71
C ALA A 199 -1.79 -0.85 -11.18
N GLY A 200 -2.82 -1.40 -11.82
CA GLY A 200 -2.81 -1.75 -13.25
C GLY A 200 -2.60 -0.53 -14.15
N LEU A 201 -3.25 0.60 -13.85
CA LEU A 201 -3.06 1.86 -14.57
C LEU A 201 -1.63 2.40 -14.41
N ALA A 202 -1.01 2.22 -13.24
CA ALA A 202 0.39 2.57 -13.03
C ALA A 202 1.33 1.65 -13.82
N ALA A 203 1.05 0.34 -13.89
CA ALA A 203 1.83 -0.62 -14.66
C ALA A 203 1.77 -0.38 -16.18
N LEU A 204 0.61 -0.02 -16.71
CA LEU A 204 0.42 0.30 -18.14
C LEU A 204 1.14 1.59 -18.59
N ARG A 205 1.65 2.39 -17.65
CA ARG A 205 2.32 3.66 -17.94
C ARG A 205 3.82 3.54 -18.20
N GLY A 206 4.45 2.45 -17.77
CA GLY A 206 5.91 2.27 -17.91
C GLY A 206 6.37 2.19 -19.38
N ASP A 207 7.57 2.71 -19.66
CA ASP A 207 8.21 2.64 -20.98
C ASP A 207 8.90 1.28 -21.25
N GLY A 208 8.75 0.30 -20.35
CA GLY A 208 9.32 -1.05 -20.46
C GLY A 208 8.32 -2.10 -20.98
N SER A 209 8.57 -3.37 -20.69
CA SER A 209 7.63 -4.46 -21.00
C SER A 209 6.32 -4.27 -20.22
N ARG A 210 5.33 -3.64 -20.87
CA ARG A 210 4.01 -3.40 -20.27
C ARG A 210 3.36 -4.70 -19.82
N VAL A 211 3.51 -5.77 -20.62
CA VAL A 211 3.00 -7.10 -20.28
C VAL A 211 3.67 -7.62 -19.01
N GLY A 212 5.01 -7.53 -18.93
CA GLY A 212 5.74 -7.95 -17.74
C GLY A 212 5.33 -7.17 -16.49
N ALA A 213 5.17 -5.84 -16.60
CA ALA A 213 4.73 -5.00 -15.50
C ALA A 213 3.31 -5.33 -15.04
N VAL A 214 2.36 -5.49 -15.98
CA VAL A 214 0.97 -5.86 -15.65
C VAL A 214 0.88 -7.24 -15.03
N LEU A 215 1.57 -8.26 -15.59
CA LEU A 215 1.57 -9.61 -15.04
C LEU A 215 2.22 -9.68 -13.66
N THR A 216 3.31 -8.94 -13.44
CA THR A 216 3.96 -8.88 -12.13
C THR A 216 3.05 -8.22 -11.09
N THR A 217 2.44 -7.08 -11.45
CA THR A 217 1.48 -6.40 -10.57
C THR A 217 0.28 -7.30 -10.27
N ALA A 218 -0.29 -7.97 -11.28
CA ALA A 218 -1.38 -8.92 -11.09
C ALA A 218 -0.98 -10.09 -10.18
N GLY A 219 0.21 -10.68 -10.37
CA GLY A 219 0.72 -11.75 -9.53
C GLY A 219 0.95 -11.33 -8.08
N LEU A 220 1.54 -10.15 -7.85
CA LEU A 220 1.71 -9.59 -6.50
C LEU A 220 0.35 -9.30 -5.83
N THR A 221 -0.61 -8.75 -6.59
CA THR A 221 -1.98 -8.55 -6.11
C THR A 221 -2.66 -9.87 -5.78
N ALA A 222 -2.52 -10.91 -6.59
CA ALA A 222 -3.09 -12.23 -6.33
C ALA A 222 -2.54 -12.83 -5.03
N ILE A 223 -1.22 -12.80 -4.83
CA ILE A 223 -0.59 -13.32 -3.62
C ILE A 223 -1.04 -12.51 -2.39
N GLY A 224 -1.03 -11.18 -2.49
CA GLY A 224 -1.45 -10.30 -1.39
C GLY A 224 -2.92 -10.48 -1.01
N LEU A 225 -3.83 -10.60 -1.99
CA LEU A 225 -5.25 -10.86 -1.74
C LEU A 225 -5.50 -12.26 -1.20
N THR A 226 -4.72 -13.26 -1.63
CA THR A 226 -4.77 -14.60 -1.04
C THR A 226 -4.42 -14.53 0.45
N ALA A 227 -3.31 -13.86 0.78
CA ALA A 227 -2.88 -13.71 2.16
C ALA A 227 -3.87 -12.90 3.01
N ALA A 228 -4.48 -11.85 2.45
CA ALA A 228 -5.53 -11.07 3.11
C ALA A 228 -6.82 -11.89 3.34
N GLY A 229 -7.23 -12.70 2.35
CA GLY A 229 -8.39 -13.60 2.45
C GLY A 229 -8.23 -14.64 3.56
N LEU A 230 -7.05 -15.26 3.66
CA LEU A 230 -6.71 -16.21 4.72
C LEU A 230 -6.72 -15.60 6.14
N GLN A 231 -6.60 -14.27 6.22
CA GLN A 231 -6.58 -13.49 7.46
C GLN A 231 -7.86 -12.67 7.63
N THR A 232 -8.96 -13.05 6.99
CA THR A 232 -10.24 -12.37 7.24
C THR A 232 -10.77 -12.72 8.63
N PHE A 233 -11.10 -11.70 9.40
CA PHE A 233 -11.69 -11.84 10.76
C PHE A 233 -13.04 -11.16 10.89
N ALA A 234 -13.17 -9.97 10.28
CA ALA A 234 -14.32 -9.09 10.42
C ALA A 234 -15.64 -9.81 10.12
N TYR A 235 -15.73 -10.47 8.97
CA TYR A 235 -16.99 -11.08 8.52
C TYR A 235 -17.50 -12.15 9.47
N GLY A 236 -16.69 -13.17 9.77
CA GLY A 236 -17.14 -14.29 10.62
C GLY A 236 -17.44 -13.88 12.07
N THR A 237 -16.74 -12.88 12.59
CA THR A 237 -16.99 -12.38 13.96
C THR A 237 -18.22 -11.47 14.03
N ILE A 238 -18.42 -10.60 13.04
CA ILE A 238 -19.51 -9.61 13.05
C ILE A 238 -20.84 -10.24 12.63
N SER A 239 -20.83 -11.11 11.63
CA SER A 239 -22.08 -11.70 11.13
C SER A 239 -22.72 -12.65 12.13
N GLY A 240 -21.94 -13.24 13.03
CA GLY A 240 -22.42 -14.25 13.98
C GLY A 240 -23.00 -15.48 13.30
N LEU A 241 -22.87 -15.59 11.97
CA LEU A 241 -23.41 -16.69 11.20
C LEU A 241 -22.61 -17.94 11.56
N PRO A 242 -23.28 -19.03 11.97
CA PRO A 242 -22.62 -20.30 12.17
C PRO A 242 -22.11 -20.75 10.80
N ALA A 243 -20.84 -20.47 10.53
CA ALA A 243 -20.16 -21.17 9.46
C ALA A 243 -20.00 -22.61 9.93
N ASP A 244 -20.36 -23.58 9.09
CA ASP A 244 -20.11 -25.01 9.33
C ASP A 244 -18.63 -25.28 9.68
N ALA A 245 -17.73 -24.37 9.28
CA ALA A 245 -16.36 -24.30 9.73
C ALA A 245 -15.94 -22.85 10.07
N PRO A 246 -15.61 -22.52 11.33
CA PRO A 246 -15.12 -21.19 11.69
C PRO A 246 -13.80 -20.89 10.98
N VAL A 247 -13.62 -19.64 10.52
CA VAL A 247 -12.40 -19.22 9.83
C VAL A 247 -11.17 -19.30 10.76
N PRO A 248 -9.95 -19.52 10.22
CA PRO A 248 -8.74 -19.73 11.02
C PRO A 248 -8.50 -18.68 12.11
N LEU A 249 -8.60 -17.39 11.78
CA LEU A 249 -8.42 -16.32 12.77
C LEU A 249 -9.51 -16.30 13.84
N ARG A 250 -10.74 -16.73 13.53
CA ARG A 250 -11.81 -16.85 14.53
C ARG A 250 -11.48 -17.94 15.54
N GLN A 251 -10.99 -19.08 15.09
CA GLN A 251 -10.57 -20.17 15.98
C GLN A 251 -9.40 -19.76 16.88
N ILE A 252 -8.41 -19.03 16.33
CA ILE A 252 -7.30 -18.47 17.10
C ILE A 252 -7.83 -17.51 18.16
N TYR A 253 -8.70 -16.59 17.76
CA TYR A 253 -9.32 -15.63 18.66
C TYR A 253 -10.11 -16.30 19.79
N GLU A 254 -10.94 -17.29 19.49
CA GLU A 254 -11.73 -18.01 20.50
C GLU A 254 -10.85 -18.78 21.48
N GLY A 255 -9.79 -19.43 21.01
CA GLY A 255 -8.85 -20.14 21.88
C GLY A 255 -8.07 -19.20 22.81
N ILE A 256 -7.69 -18.01 22.33
CA ILE A 256 -7.03 -16.99 23.17
C ILE A 256 -8.04 -16.36 24.15
N ARG A 257 -9.20 -15.90 23.67
CA ARG A 257 -10.21 -15.20 24.48
C ARG A 257 -10.85 -16.11 25.52
N GLY A 258 -11.03 -17.39 25.20
CA GLY A 258 -11.53 -18.38 26.15
C GLY A 258 -10.53 -18.69 27.27
N GLY A 259 -9.24 -18.37 27.10
CA GLY A 259 -8.18 -18.58 28.10
C GLY A 259 -7.76 -20.05 28.30
N PHE A 260 -8.62 -21.01 27.99
CA PHE A 260 -8.39 -22.43 28.29
C PHE A 260 -7.53 -23.17 27.25
N ASP A 261 -7.37 -22.67 26.03
CA ASP A 261 -6.63 -23.36 24.94
C ASP A 261 -5.66 -22.43 24.20
N VAL A 262 -4.83 -21.70 24.95
CA VAL A 262 -3.81 -20.82 24.35
C VAL A 262 -2.79 -21.62 23.53
N GLY A 263 -2.45 -22.84 23.97
CA GLY A 263 -1.57 -23.75 23.25
C GLY A 263 -2.11 -24.16 21.88
N GLY A 264 -3.37 -24.60 21.81
CA GLY A 264 -4.04 -24.91 20.54
C GLY A 264 -4.18 -23.68 19.64
N ALA A 265 -4.55 -22.53 20.19
CA ALA A 265 -4.63 -21.27 19.44
C ALA A 265 -3.28 -20.82 18.87
N ALA A 266 -2.19 -20.98 19.63
CA ALA A 266 -0.83 -20.69 19.17
C ALA A 266 -0.37 -21.69 18.10
N ALA A 267 -0.74 -22.98 18.19
CA ALA A 267 -0.47 -23.95 17.14
C ALA A 267 -1.18 -23.58 15.83
N LYS A 268 -2.49 -23.25 15.88
CA LYS A 268 -3.26 -22.73 14.72
C LYS A 268 -2.62 -21.46 14.14
N SER A 269 -2.17 -20.55 15.00
CA SER A 269 -1.44 -19.33 14.61
C SER A 269 -0.14 -19.64 13.86
N MET A 270 0.67 -20.59 14.35
CA MET A 270 1.92 -20.99 13.69
C MET A 270 1.69 -21.65 12.33
N LEU A 271 0.65 -22.48 12.19
CA LEU A 271 0.28 -23.06 10.90
C LEU A 271 -0.13 -21.99 9.89
N LEU A 272 -0.96 -21.03 10.31
CA LEU A 272 -1.34 -19.89 9.48
C LEU A 272 -0.12 -19.03 9.11
N LEU A 273 0.76 -18.73 10.07
CA LEU A 273 2.00 -17.99 9.85
C LEU A 273 2.90 -18.68 8.83
N ALA A 274 3.04 -20.01 8.88
CA ALA A 274 3.83 -20.76 7.91
C ALA A 274 3.30 -20.61 6.47
N ILE A 275 1.97 -20.67 6.28
CA ILE A 275 1.33 -20.45 4.96
C ILE A 275 1.62 -19.02 4.47
N LEU A 276 1.42 -18.02 5.34
CA LEU A 276 1.67 -16.62 5.01
C LEU A 276 3.14 -16.34 4.70
N ALA A 277 4.07 -17.02 5.39
CA ALA A 277 5.50 -16.92 5.14
C ALA A 277 5.87 -17.43 3.76
N VAL A 278 5.30 -18.56 3.32
CA VAL A 278 5.49 -19.08 1.96
C VAL A 278 4.97 -18.09 0.92
N LEU A 279 3.77 -17.53 1.12
CA LEU A 279 3.21 -16.51 0.22
C LEU A 279 4.11 -15.25 0.19
N GLY A 280 4.59 -14.81 1.35
CA GLY A 280 5.48 -13.66 1.48
C GLY A 280 6.82 -13.84 0.75
N VAL A 281 7.46 -15.00 0.92
CA VAL A 281 8.68 -15.36 0.18
C VAL A 281 8.41 -15.43 -1.31
N GLY A 282 7.29 -16.04 -1.75
CA GLY A 282 6.89 -16.09 -3.15
C GLY A 282 6.72 -14.70 -3.77
N ALA A 283 6.04 -13.79 -3.09
CA ALA A 283 5.90 -12.40 -3.53
C ALA A 283 7.25 -11.66 -3.57
N ALA A 284 8.13 -11.88 -2.60
CA ALA A 284 9.45 -11.26 -2.58
C ALA A 284 10.35 -11.74 -3.73
N VAL A 285 10.33 -13.05 -4.03
CA VAL A 285 11.02 -13.62 -5.18
C VAL A 285 10.46 -13.06 -6.48
N LEU A 286 9.13 -13.01 -6.65
CA LEU A 286 8.48 -12.41 -7.82
C LEU A 286 8.88 -10.94 -7.99
N PHE A 287 8.85 -10.16 -6.91
CA PHE A 287 9.22 -8.74 -6.89
C PHE A 287 10.70 -8.53 -7.28
N ALA A 288 11.62 -9.32 -6.70
CA ALA A 288 13.05 -9.22 -6.98
C ALA A 288 13.39 -9.69 -8.40
N ALA A 289 12.84 -10.83 -8.83
CA ALA A 289 13.06 -11.41 -10.15
C ALA A 289 12.52 -10.52 -11.28
N ALA A 290 11.31 -9.96 -11.10
CA ALA A 290 10.72 -9.02 -12.05
C ALA A 290 11.40 -7.64 -12.05
N ARG A 291 12.31 -7.38 -11.10
CA ARG A 291 13.03 -6.11 -10.97
C ARG A 291 12.08 -4.93 -10.83
N VAL A 292 11.04 -5.09 -10.01
CA VAL A 292 10.00 -4.08 -9.84
C VAL A 292 10.61 -2.76 -9.36
N ARG A 293 10.26 -1.68 -10.04
CA ARG A 293 10.59 -0.31 -9.66
C ARG A 293 9.38 0.60 -9.84
N ILE A 294 9.28 1.59 -8.97
CA ILE A 294 8.24 2.62 -9.06
C ILE A 294 8.92 3.92 -9.47
N ASP A 295 8.57 4.41 -10.65
CA ASP A 295 9.08 5.65 -11.20
C ASP A 295 8.03 6.77 -11.10
N VAL A 296 8.50 7.98 -10.82
CA VAL A 296 7.67 9.19 -10.85
C VAL A 296 8.02 9.96 -12.12
N VAL A 297 7.13 9.95 -13.11
CA VAL A 297 7.31 10.66 -14.39
C VAL A 297 7.11 12.17 -14.15
N PRO A 298 8.02 13.04 -14.61
CA PRO A 298 7.83 14.48 -14.54
C PRO A 298 6.56 14.90 -15.28
N GLY A 299 5.80 15.83 -14.69
CA GLY A 299 4.59 16.37 -15.32
C GLY A 299 4.90 17.12 -16.62
N GLU A 300 3.89 17.28 -17.47
CA GLU A 300 4.02 17.93 -18.79
C GLU A 300 4.63 19.35 -18.71
N GLY A 301 4.38 20.09 -17.63
CA GLY A 301 4.99 21.40 -17.39
C GLY A 301 6.52 21.36 -17.36
N ALA A 302 7.10 20.34 -16.71
CA ALA A 302 8.56 20.17 -16.68
C ALA A 302 9.12 19.78 -18.05
N ARG A 303 8.34 19.11 -18.92
CA ARG A 303 8.75 18.86 -20.31
C ARG A 303 8.73 20.13 -21.16
N ARG A 304 7.75 21.02 -20.96
CA ARG A 304 7.71 22.31 -21.66
C ARG A 304 8.86 23.23 -21.25
N GLU A 305 9.24 23.18 -19.98
CA GLU A 305 10.34 23.98 -19.45
C GLU A 305 11.71 23.39 -19.84
N ALA A 306 11.82 22.07 -19.97
CA ALA A 306 13.01 21.38 -20.46
C ALA A 306 13.15 21.35 -21.98
N ALA A 307 12.06 21.56 -22.72
CA ALA A 307 12.15 21.79 -24.16
C ALA A 307 13.02 23.02 -24.35
N PRO A 308 14.09 22.96 -25.17
CA PRO A 308 14.93 24.12 -25.42
C PRO A 308 13.99 25.25 -25.80
N ARG A 309 13.97 26.33 -25.00
CA ARG A 309 13.25 27.54 -25.38
C ARG A 309 13.70 27.80 -26.80
N PRO A 310 12.77 27.88 -27.78
CA PRO A 310 13.15 28.15 -29.15
C PRO A 310 14.10 29.32 -29.07
N GLU A 311 15.36 29.05 -29.40
CA GLU A 311 16.46 30.01 -29.35
C GLU A 311 15.87 31.27 -29.95
N PRO A 312 15.76 32.38 -29.17
CA PRO A 312 14.87 33.50 -29.49
C PRO A 312 15.12 33.76 -30.94
N GLN A 313 14.17 33.34 -31.80
CA GLN A 313 14.38 33.26 -33.23
C GLN A 313 14.91 34.62 -33.52
N GLN A 314 16.22 34.72 -33.85
CA GLN A 314 16.83 36.00 -34.09
C GLN A 314 15.84 36.61 -35.04
N VAL A 315 15.14 37.63 -34.57
CA VAL A 315 14.17 38.33 -35.37
C VAL A 315 15.12 38.78 -36.46
N ARG A 316 15.11 38.03 -37.58
CA ARG A 316 15.71 38.48 -38.81
C ARG A 316 14.93 39.74 -38.96
N GLU A 317 15.58 40.85 -38.61
CA GLU A 317 15.18 42.17 -39.00
C GLU A 317 14.98 42.01 -40.49
N PHE A 318 13.74 41.71 -40.87
CA PHE A 318 13.27 41.96 -42.20
C PHE A 318 13.49 43.44 -42.30
N GLY A 319 14.58 43.80 -42.98
CA GLY A 319 15.03 45.17 -43.14
C GLY A 319 13.85 45.97 -43.67
N PHE A 320 13.14 46.62 -42.76
CA PHE A 320 12.22 47.67 -43.10
C PHE A 320 13.12 48.82 -43.52
N GLY A 321 13.18 49.03 -44.83
CA GLY A 321 13.90 50.14 -45.43
C GLY A 321 13.49 51.48 -44.81
N PRO A 322 14.34 52.51 -44.96
CA PRO A 322 14.21 53.78 -44.25
C PRO A 322 12.95 54.51 -44.72
N ARG A 323 11.90 54.49 -43.89
CA ARG A 323 10.79 55.43 -44.03
C ARG A 323 10.87 56.47 -42.93
N GLY A 324 11.37 57.63 -43.34
CA GLY A 324 10.70 58.91 -43.17
C GLY A 324 10.38 59.34 -41.74
N ALA A 325 11.20 60.29 -41.28
CA ALA A 325 10.91 61.32 -40.30
C ALA A 325 9.42 61.51 -39.94
N PHE A 326 9.09 61.33 -38.67
CA PHE A 326 8.01 62.07 -38.00
C PHE A 326 8.47 62.45 -36.59
N GLY A 327 8.21 63.72 -36.25
CA GLY A 327 8.85 64.48 -35.19
C GLY A 327 8.36 64.26 -33.75
N PRO A 328 8.63 65.23 -32.85
CA PRO A 328 8.71 64.99 -31.41
C PRO A 328 7.41 65.27 -30.63
N GLY A 329 7.22 64.48 -29.57
CA GLY A 329 6.53 64.86 -28.32
C GLY A 329 5.22 64.11 -28.00
N PRO A 330 4.69 64.19 -26.76
CA PRO A 330 5.29 64.66 -25.50
C PRO A 330 5.31 63.58 -24.38
N THR A 331 6.14 63.86 -23.38
CA THR A 331 6.24 63.22 -22.06
C THR A 331 4.92 63.16 -21.30
N VAL A 332 4.57 62.00 -20.73
CA VAL A 332 3.63 61.88 -19.62
C VAL A 332 4.23 60.95 -18.56
N SER A 333 4.55 61.54 -17.41
CA SER A 333 4.87 60.89 -16.14
C SER A 333 3.63 60.20 -15.56
N GLY A 334 3.81 59.03 -14.96
CA GLY A 334 2.72 58.30 -14.30
C GLY A 334 3.23 57.19 -13.40
N THR A 335 3.73 57.58 -12.23
CA THR A 335 4.13 56.69 -11.13
C THR A 335 2.89 56.23 -10.36
N THR A 336 2.63 54.93 -10.23
CA THR A 336 1.78 54.38 -9.17
C THR A 336 2.41 53.14 -8.57
N ALA A 337 3.03 53.33 -7.40
CA ALA A 337 3.35 52.29 -6.46
C ALA A 337 2.07 51.90 -5.70
N PHE A 338 1.77 50.61 -5.62
CA PHE A 338 0.71 50.08 -4.77
C PHE A 338 1.35 49.37 -3.57
N SER A 339 1.11 49.91 -2.38
CA SER A 339 1.50 49.39 -1.08
C SER A 339 0.22 48.88 -0.38
N PRO A 340 0.19 47.67 0.23
CA PRO A 340 -0.91 47.28 1.09
C PRO A 340 -0.63 47.67 2.56
N ALA A 341 -1.57 48.41 3.13
CA ALA A 341 -1.63 48.81 4.52
C ALA A 341 -2.05 47.66 5.45
N ALA A 342 -1.53 47.69 6.68
CA ALA A 342 -1.97 46.90 7.83
C ALA A 342 -3.32 47.42 8.39
N PRO A 343 -4.11 46.60 9.10
CA PRO A 343 -5.22 47.09 9.90
C PRO A 343 -4.83 47.33 11.36
N GLU A 344 -5.32 48.47 11.82
CA GLU A 344 -5.22 49.11 13.12
C GLU A 344 -6.17 48.46 14.14
N ALA A 345 -5.78 48.53 15.40
CA ALA A 345 -6.52 48.09 16.57
C ALA A 345 -7.35 49.23 17.18
N ALA A 346 -8.62 48.98 17.55
CA ALA A 346 -9.36 49.72 18.57
C ALA A 346 -10.56 48.89 19.08
N GLY A 347 -10.78 48.90 20.40
CA GLY A 347 -11.70 48.03 21.17
C GLY A 347 -13.21 48.36 21.08
N PRO A 348 -14.04 47.80 21.99
CA PRO A 348 -14.21 48.44 23.31
C PRO A 348 -14.38 47.47 24.51
N GLY A 349 -14.24 48.01 25.73
CA GLY A 349 -14.48 47.33 27.02
C GLY A 349 -15.96 47.03 27.32
N VAL A 350 -16.28 46.17 28.30
CA VAL A 350 -16.70 46.47 29.71
C VAL A 350 -17.75 45.35 30.07
N PRO A 351 -18.14 44.99 31.32
CA PRO A 351 -17.48 44.84 32.63
C PRO A 351 -17.65 43.43 33.26
N GLY A 352 -17.10 43.28 34.48
CA GLY A 352 -17.03 42.09 35.33
C GLY A 352 -18.25 41.20 35.55
N GLN A 353 -17.93 39.93 35.82
CA GLN A 353 -18.75 39.04 36.64
C GLN A 353 -17.86 38.28 37.61
N ARG A 354 -18.17 38.46 38.90
CA ARG A 354 -17.68 37.67 40.03
C ARG A 354 -18.18 36.24 39.88
N ALA A 355 -17.30 35.26 40.00
CA ALA A 355 -17.66 33.88 40.32
C ALA A 355 -17.38 33.64 41.82
N PRO A 356 -18.28 32.97 42.56
CA PRO A 356 -18.10 32.69 43.97
C PRO A 356 -17.19 31.47 44.17
N GLU A 357 -16.41 31.54 45.24
CA GLU A 357 -15.79 30.39 45.89
C GLU A 357 -16.87 29.35 46.22
N GLN A 358 -16.75 28.15 45.64
CA GLN A 358 -17.43 26.96 46.14
C GLN A 358 -16.37 25.99 46.63
N GLY A 359 -16.39 25.78 47.94
CA GLY A 359 -15.47 24.94 48.67
C GLY A 359 -15.56 23.47 48.25
N LEU A 360 -14.38 22.86 48.14
CA LEU A 360 -14.23 21.41 48.16
C LEU A 360 -14.69 20.89 49.52
N ALA A 361 -15.87 20.28 49.57
CA ALA A 361 -16.25 19.33 50.60
C ALA A 361 -15.96 17.91 50.09
N ALA A 362 -15.11 17.20 50.82
CA ALA A 362 -14.81 15.79 50.61
C ALA A 362 -16.09 14.94 50.81
N GLY A 363 -16.62 14.39 49.72
CA GLY A 363 -17.69 13.42 49.74
C GLY A 363 -17.14 11.99 49.74
N THR A 364 -17.32 11.30 50.86
CA THR A 364 -17.18 9.84 51.01
C THR A 364 -18.01 9.06 49.98
N PRO A 365 -17.49 7.97 49.39
CA PRO A 365 -18.26 7.12 48.49
C PRO A 365 -19.28 6.28 49.28
N GLY A 366 -20.57 6.49 49.00
CA GLY A 366 -21.66 5.64 49.47
C GLY A 366 -21.73 4.30 48.72
N PRO A 367 -22.35 3.26 49.31
CA PRO A 367 -22.36 1.91 48.77
C PRO A 367 -23.35 1.76 47.61
N PHE A 368 -22.95 0.97 46.61
CA PHE A 368 -23.79 0.53 45.49
C PHE A 368 -25.07 -0.19 45.98
N PRO A 369 -26.23 0.01 45.34
CA PRO A 369 -27.42 -0.76 45.63
C PRO A 369 -27.26 -2.19 45.09
N GLY A 370 -27.48 -3.17 45.97
CA GLY A 370 -27.51 -4.59 45.60
C GLY A 370 -28.58 -4.90 44.56
N GLY A 371 -28.13 -5.37 43.40
CA GLY A 371 -28.99 -5.97 42.39
C GLY A 371 -29.60 -7.27 42.91
N GLN A 372 -30.93 -7.29 42.98
CA GLN A 372 -31.74 -8.45 43.32
C GLN A 372 -31.53 -9.57 42.31
N GLY A 373 -31.53 -10.81 42.82
CA GLY A 373 -31.18 -12.02 42.11
C GLY A 373 -32.08 -12.35 40.92
N ALA A 374 -31.43 -12.64 39.79
CA ALA A 374 -32.02 -13.40 38.71
C ALA A 374 -32.00 -14.89 39.08
N ARG A 375 -33.19 -15.52 39.09
CA ARG A 375 -33.38 -16.96 39.24
C ARG A 375 -32.78 -17.70 38.03
N PRO A 376 -32.13 -18.86 38.22
CA PRO A 376 -31.72 -19.70 37.10
C PRO A 376 -32.96 -20.39 36.50
N VAL A 377 -33.19 -20.16 35.21
CA VAL A 377 -34.13 -20.93 34.40
C VAL A 377 -33.43 -22.25 34.07
N ALA A 378 -33.93 -23.34 34.66
CA ALA A 378 -33.52 -24.70 34.33
C ALA A 378 -34.02 -25.04 32.90
N GLY A 379 -33.12 -25.00 31.93
CA GLY A 379 -33.34 -25.48 30.58
C GLY A 379 -33.05 -26.97 30.48
N ALA A 380 -34.10 -27.75 30.21
CA ALA A 380 -34.10 -29.20 30.10
C ALA A 380 -33.16 -29.70 28.99
N SER A 381 -32.25 -30.60 29.38
CA SER A 381 -31.45 -31.41 28.48
C SER A 381 -32.32 -32.53 27.88
N GLY A 382 -32.78 -32.32 26.64
CA GLY A 382 -33.43 -33.36 25.84
C GLY A 382 -32.39 -34.35 25.32
N ALA A 383 -32.35 -35.53 25.93
CA ALA A 383 -31.62 -36.68 25.43
C ALA A 383 -32.28 -37.23 24.15
N PHE A 384 -31.52 -37.35 23.06
CA PHE A 384 -31.91 -38.15 21.91
C PHE A 384 -31.26 -39.54 21.99
N PRO A 385 -32.04 -40.64 21.88
CA PRO A 385 -31.51 -41.98 21.99
C PRO A 385 -30.94 -42.47 20.65
N GLY A 386 -29.94 -43.35 20.75
CA GLY A 386 -29.17 -43.84 19.63
C GLY A 386 -29.92 -44.76 18.66
N GLY A 387 -29.41 -44.76 17.43
CA GLY A 387 -29.66 -45.80 16.43
C GLY A 387 -28.35 -46.49 16.07
N ARG A 388 -28.17 -47.72 16.56
CA ARG A 388 -27.21 -48.70 16.03
C ARG A 388 -27.79 -49.32 14.76
N GLY A 389 -26.95 -49.53 13.76
CA GLY A 389 -27.23 -50.42 12.62
C GLY A 389 -25.97 -50.65 11.77
N PRO A 390 -25.49 -51.90 11.60
CA PRO A 390 -24.21 -52.23 10.95
C PRO A 390 -24.37 -52.68 9.48
N GLY A 391 -23.31 -52.58 8.67
CA GLY A 391 -23.20 -53.32 7.41
C GLY A 391 -22.21 -52.74 6.39
N PRO A 392 -21.59 -53.56 5.52
CA PRO A 392 -20.12 -53.54 5.38
C PRO A 392 -19.56 -53.21 3.97
N ALA A 393 -18.26 -52.89 3.98
CA ALA A 393 -17.20 -53.28 3.04
C ALA A 393 -17.49 -53.37 1.51
N ALA A 394 -16.90 -52.42 0.78
CA ALA A 394 -16.23 -52.61 -0.52
C ALA A 394 -15.17 -51.49 -0.60
N GLY A 395 -13.87 -51.72 -0.76
CA GLY A 395 -13.19 -52.61 -1.69
C GLY A 395 -12.24 -51.74 -2.52
N PHE A 396 -11.19 -51.19 -1.89
CA PHE A 396 -10.17 -50.41 -2.58
C PHE A 396 -9.00 -51.33 -2.93
N SER A 397 -8.87 -51.63 -4.23
CA SER A 397 -7.80 -52.45 -4.80
C SER A 397 -6.62 -51.56 -5.20
N PRO A 398 -5.37 -51.89 -4.82
CA PRO A 398 -4.18 -51.21 -5.30
C PRO A 398 -3.55 -51.99 -6.46
N GLY A 399 -3.37 -51.33 -7.60
CA GLY A 399 -2.53 -51.82 -8.70
C GLY A 399 -2.11 -50.64 -9.56
N GLY A 400 -0.86 -50.47 -9.97
CA GLY A 400 0.38 -51.21 -9.83
C GLY A 400 1.50 -50.35 -10.46
N PRO A 401 2.77 -50.76 -10.37
CA PRO A 401 3.91 -49.96 -10.81
C PRO A 401 4.23 -50.19 -12.30
N GLY A 402 4.72 -49.14 -12.98
CA GLY A 402 5.17 -49.18 -14.37
C GLY A 402 6.45 -48.36 -14.58
N PRO A 403 7.56 -48.95 -15.10
CA PRO A 403 8.89 -48.33 -15.19
C PRO A 403 9.26 -47.82 -16.60
N ALA A 404 10.50 -47.32 -16.72
CA ALA A 404 11.32 -47.07 -17.93
C ALA A 404 11.02 -45.76 -18.70
N ALA A 405 11.96 -44.81 -18.79
CA ALA A 405 13.19 -44.78 -19.60
C ALA A 405 12.93 -44.70 -21.12
N GLY A 406 13.37 -43.59 -21.72
CA GLY A 406 13.43 -43.37 -23.17
C GLY A 406 13.77 -41.90 -23.46
N SER A 407 15.05 -41.54 -23.57
CA SER A 407 15.85 -41.50 -24.81
C SER A 407 15.46 -40.35 -25.77
N ALA A 408 16.40 -39.41 -25.90
CA ALA A 408 16.42 -38.35 -26.91
C ALA A 408 16.39 -38.88 -28.35
N PRO A 409 16.04 -38.00 -29.30
CA PRO A 409 16.91 -37.88 -30.47
C PRO A 409 17.28 -36.42 -30.75
N SER A 410 18.59 -36.21 -30.77
CA SER A 410 19.30 -35.14 -31.47
C SER A 410 18.95 -35.12 -32.96
N GLY A 411 18.46 -33.98 -33.45
CA GLY A 411 18.26 -33.68 -34.87
C GLY A 411 19.06 -32.44 -35.31
N PRO A 412 19.61 -32.42 -36.54
CA PRO A 412 20.68 -31.52 -36.94
C PRO A 412 20.21 -30.09 -37.31
N SER A 413 21.09 -29.13 -37.00
CA SER A 413 21.07 -27.74 -37.45
C SER A 413 21.19 -27.63 -38.98
N PRO A 414 20.37 -26.79 -39.65
CA PRO A 414 20.71 -26.28 -40.96
C PRO A 414 21.43 -24.92 -40.86
N ALA A 415 22.66 -24.94 -41.37
CA ALA A 415 23.38 -23.92 -42.12
C ALA A 415 23.11 -22.43 -41.84
N ALA A 416 24.16 -21.79 -41.33
CA ALA A 416 24.36 -20.34 -41.31
C ALA A 416 24.41 -19.77 -42.74
N GLY A 417 23.48 -18.87 -43.06
CA GLY A 417 23.59 -17.95 -44.18
C GLY A 417 24.40 -16.69 -43.78
N PRO A 418 25.12 -16.06 -44.72
CA PRO A 418 25.93 -14.87 -44.44
C PRO A 418 25.07 -13.66 -44.06
N PRO A 419 25.50 -12.82 -43.08
CA PRO A 419 24.78 -11.62 -42.71
C PRO A 419 24.87 -10.60 -43.84
N SER A 420 23.75 -10.34 -44.51
CA SER A 420 23.58 -9.24 -45.45
C SER A 420 23.74 -7.91 -44.70
N SER A 421 24.92 -7.31 -44.86
CA SER A 421 25.21 -5.90 -44.62
C SER A 421 24.37 -5.01 -45.53
N GLY A 422 23.74 -3.97 -44.97
CA GLY A 422 23.24 -2.84 -45.76
C GLY A 422 21.75 -2.55 -45.65
N ARG A 423 21.26 -2.16 -44.48
CA ARG A 423 20.05 -1.33 -44.40
C ARG A 423 20.25 -0.23 -43.36
N THR A 424 21.00 0.78 -43.77
CA THR A 424 20.97 2.11 -43.16
C THR A 424 19.53 2.64 -43.25
N ARG A 425 18.73 2.44 -42.20
CA ARG A 425 17.52 3.23 -41.96
C ARG A 425 17.97 4.66 -41.72
N SER A 426 18.04 5.45 -42.78
CA SER A 426 17.97 6.90 -42.69
C SER A 426 16.71 7.24 -41.91
N GLY A 427 16.91 7.80 -40.71
CA GLY A 427 15.86 8.17 -39.78
C GLY A 427 15.05 9.33 -40.32
N GLU A 428 14.07 9.05 -41.17
CA GLU A 428 12.86 9.84 -41.18
C GLU A 428 12.16 9.60 -39.85
N SER A 429 12.32 10.55 -38.93
CA SER A 429 11.44 10.74 -37.78
C SER A 429 10.05 11.11 -38.31
N GLY A 430 9.39 10.14 -38.94
CA GLY A 430 8.00 10.24 -39.33
C GLY A 430 7.19 10.50 -38.08
N ALA A 431 6.62 11.71 -37.99
CA ALA A 431 5.69 12.08 -36.95
C ALA A 431 4.66 10.96 -36.81
N ALA A 432 4.75 10.19 -35.73
CA ALA A 432 3.94 9.01 -35.51
C ALA A 432 2.47 9.42 -35.65
N GLN A 433 1.83 9.02 -36.75
CA GLN A 433 0.45 9.38 -37.01
C GLN A 433 -0.40 8.92 -35.82
N PRO A 434 -1.28 9.78 -35.29
CA PRO A 434 -2.13 9.43 -34.16
C PRO A 434 -2.99 8.23 -34.55
N VAL A 435 -2.72 7.07 -33.94
CA VAL A 435 -3.55 5.88 -34.13
C VAL A 435 -4.97 6.24 -33.73
N PRO A 436 -5.97 6.12 -34.63
CA PRO A 436 -7.33 6.55 -34.35
C PRO A 436 -7.88 5.80 -33.15
N VAL A 437 -8.33 6.55 -32.14
CA VAL A 437 -8.99 6.00 -30.95
C VAL A 437 -10.29 5.34 -31.43
N ARG A 438 -10.39 4.02 -31.32
CA ARG A 438 -11.61 3.28 -31.67
C ARG A 438 -12.73 3.74 -30.74
N ALA A 439 -13.75 4.41 -31.29
CA ALA A 439 -14.88 4.95 -30.53
C ALA A 439 -15.51 3.92 -29.57
N GLY A 440 -15.57 2.65 -29.97
CA GLY A 440 -16.09 1.56 -29.12
C GLY A 440 -15.34 1.35 -27.80
N ALA A 441 -14.03 1.60 -27.75
CA ALA A 441 -13.26 1.47 -26.50
C ALA A 441 -13.62 2.56 -25.48
N VAL A 442 -13.97 3.76 -25.96
CA VAL A 442 -14.40 4.87 -25.11
C VAL A 442 -15.79 4.55 -24.53
N VAL A 443 -16.74 4.13 -25.38
CA VAL A 443 -18.09 3.76 -24.94
C VAL A 443 -18.05 2.65 -23.90
N LEU A 444 -17.31 1.57 -24.17
CA LEU A 444 -17.17 0.46 -23.23
C LEU A 444 -16.52 0.91 -21.91
N GLY A 445 -15.46 1.73 -21.97
CA GLY A 445 -14.81 2.27 -20.77
C GLY A 445 -15.72 3.14 -19.91
N VAL A 446 -16.58 3.96 -20.54
CA VAL A 446 -17.58 4.77 -19.84
C VAL A 446 -18.66 3.89 -19.21
N LEU A 447 -19.19 2.91 -19.94
CA LEU A 447 -20.20 1.98 -19.41
C LEU A 447 -19.68 1.20 -18.19
N VAL A 448 -18.45 0.68 -18.26
CA VAL A 448 -17.79 0.01 -17.13
C VAL A 448 -17.63 0.94 -15.94
N LEU A 449 -17.23 2.20 -16.17
CA LEU A 449 -17.09 3.18 -15.09
C LEU A 449 -18.43 3.49 -14.43
N LEU A 450 -19.50 3.66 -15.21
CA LEU A 450 -20.86 3.88 -14.69
C LEU A 450 -21.35 2.67 -13.88
N ALA A 451 -21.13 1.45 -14.37
CA ALA A 451 -21.47 0.24 -13.65
C ALA A 451 -20.71 0.13 -12.32
N ALA A 452 -19.41 0.45 -12.32
CA ALA A 452 -18.60 0.47 -11.10
C ALA A 452 -19.07 1.53 -10.09
N VAL A 453 -19.39 2.75 -10.55
CA VAL A 453 -19.94 3.81 -9.69
C VAL A 453 -21.30 3.39 -9.12
N GLY A 454 -22.18 2.81 -9.94
CA GLY A 454 -23.48 2.29 -9.50
C GLY A 454 -23.35 1.19 -8.44
N ALA A 455 -22.45 0.24 -8.65
CA ALA A 455 -22.18 -0.83 -7.68
C ALA A 455 -21.62 -0.29 -6.36
N VAL A 456 -20.60 0.58 -6.41
CA VAL A 456 -20.02 1.22 -5.21
C VAL A 456 -21.07 2.05 -4.46
N GLY A 457 -21.87 2.83 -5.20
CA GLY A 457 -22.96 3.61 -4.62
C GLY A 457 -24.02 2.73 -3.94
N TYR A 458 -24.38 1.60 -4.54
CA TYR A 458 -25.35 0.64 -3.98
C TYR A 458 -24.88 0.07 -2.63
N PHE A 459 -23.63 -0.37 -2.53
CA PHE A 459 -23.09 -0.91 -1.25
C PHE A 459 -22.84 0.16 -0.19
N LEU A 460 -22.57 1.39 -0.59
CA LEU A 460 -22.40 2.51 0.34
C LEU A 460 -23.72 3.11 0.80
N LEU A 461 -24.83 2.88 0.08
CA LEU A 461 -26.10 3.53 0.34
C LEU A 461 -26.65 3.26 1.76
N PRO A 462 -26.67 2.00 2.28
CA PRO A 462 -27.15 1.73 3.63
C PRO A 462 -26.33 2.42 4.72
N TRP A 463 -25.03 2.59 4.47
CA TRP A 463 -24.14 3.31 5.38
C TRP A 463 -24.39 4.82 5.29
N ALA A 464 -24.48 5.36 4.07
CA ALA A 464 -24.66 6.79 3.81
C ALA A 464 -26.03 7.30 4.28
N SER A 465 -27.10 6.49 4.20
CA SER A 465 -28.43 6.89 4.68
C SER A 465 -28.48 7.09 6.20
N ARG A 466 -27.57 6.44 6.94
CA ARG A 466 -27.51 6.48 8.40
C ARG A 466 -26.54 7.49 8.98
N VAL A 467 -25.81 8.20 8.12
CA VAL A 467 -24.86 9.24 8.53
C VAL A 467 -25.53 10.35 9.35
N ALA A 468 -26.82 10.60 9.14
CA ALA A 468 -27.60 11.60 9.86
C ALA A 468 -28.25 11.10 11.16
N GLU A 469 -28.19 9.79 11.44
CA GLU A 469 -28.72 9.18 12.68
C GLU A 469 -27.72 9.47 13.81
N GLY A 470 -27.86 10.63 14.46
CA GLY A 470 -27.12 10.97 15.66
C GLY A 470 -27.66 10.20 16.86
N GLY A 471 -26.78 9.71 17.73
CA GLY A 471 -27.22 9.09 18.98
C GLY A 471 -27.71 10.12 20.01
N PRO A 472 -28.40 9.66 21.07
CA PRO A 472 -29.11 10.51 22.02
C PRO A 472 -28.20 11.40 22.87
N GLU A 473 -26.92 11.01 23.03
CA GLU A 473 -25.92 11.82 23.72
C GLU A 473 -24.82 12.30 22.77
N PRO A 474 -24.51 13.61 22.74
CA PRO A 474 -23.39 14.14 21.99
C PRO A 474 -22.09 13.68 22.65
N LEU A 475 -21.47 12.63 22.10
CA LEU A 475 -20.10 12.28 22.48
C LEU A 475 -19.16 13.39 22.00
N ASP A 476 -18.18 13.72 22.84
CA ASP A 476 -17.08 14.60 22.45
C ASP A 476 -16.30 13.95 21.28
N LEU A 477 -16.44 14.52 20.08
CA LEU A 477 -15.77 14.06 18.87
C LEU A 477 -14.25 13.98 19.06
N TRP A 478 -13.67 14.91 19.83
CA TRP A 478 -12.24 14.91 20.11
C TRP A 478 -11.83 13.70 20.95
N PHE A 479 -12.61 13.37 21.98
CA PHE A 479 -12.41 12.16 22.77
C PHE A 479 -12.47 10.90 21.90
N VAL A 480 -13.46 10.79 21.00
CA VAL A 480 -13.59 9.66 20.07
C VAL A 480 -12.37 9.58 19.15
N ILE A 481 -11.99 10.68 18.49
CA ILE A 481 -10.82 10.71 17.58
C ILE A 481 -9.53 10.33 18.32
N ARG A 482 -9.29 10.92 19.50
CA ARG A 482 -8.06 10.65 20.28
C ARG A 482 -7.96 9.18 20.66
N ARG A 483 -9.07 8.55 21.06
CA ARG A 483 -9.08 7.15 21.50
C ARG A 483 -9.01 6.15 20.36
N THR A 484 -9.70 6.42 19.26
CA THR A 484 -9.81 5.49 18.11
C THR A 484 -8.67 5.65 17.09
N TRP A 485 -8.15 6.87 16.88
CA TRP A 485 -7.09 7.15 15.90
C TRP A 485 -5.73 7.48 16.51
N GLY A 486 -5.68 7.94 17.76
CA GLY A 486 -4.45 8.35 18.42
C GLY A 486 -3.41 7.23 18.49
N PRO A 487 -3.73 6.06 19.07
CA PRO A 487 -2.78 4.96 19.15
C PRO A 487 -2.34 4.42 17.77
N PRO A 488 -3.25 4.15 16.80
CA PRO A 488 -2.89 3.79 15.42
C PRO A 488 -1.99 4.81 14.71
N LEU A 489 -2.15 6.11 14.98
CA LEU A 489 -1.31 7.15 14.40
C LEU A 489 0.16 7.00 14.83
N VAL A 490 0.40 6.73 16.12
CA VAL A 490 1.76 6.56 16.66
C VAL A 490 2.44 5.33 16.04
N THR A 491 1.76 4.19 15.98
CA THR A 491 2.34 2.97 15.38
C THR A 491 2.55 3.11 13.89
N THR A 492 1.62 3.77 13.19
CA THR A 492 1.79 4.10 11.77
C THR A 492 3.04 4.94 11.54
N ALA A 493 3.26 5.97 12.36
CA ALA A 493 4.43 6.83 12.24
C ALA A 493 5.73 6.04 12.43
N ILE A 494 5.82 5.21 13.47
CA ILE A 494 7.00 4.36 13.74
C ILE A 494 7.24 3.38 12.58
N ALA A 495 6.20 2.65 12.16
CA ALA A 495 6.28 1.67 11.09
C ALA A 495 6.66 2.29 9.74
N LEU A 496 6.11 3.47 9.43
CA LEU A 496 6.41 4.23 8.22
C LEU A 496 7.86 4.71 8.20
N VAL A 497 8.37 5.25 9.32
CA VAL A 497 9.75 5.71 9.42
C VAL A 497 10.72 4.54 9.28
N ALA A 498 10.49 3.43 9.98
CA ALA A 498 11.34 2.24 9.87
C ALA A 498 11.34 1.69 8.43
N ALA A 499 10.17 1.56 7.80
CA ALA A 499 10.04 1.11 6.42
C ALA A 499 10.68 2.09 5.41
N GLY A 500 10.54 3.39 5.63
CA GLY A 500 11.15 4.43 4.80
C GLY A 500 12.67 4.43 4.86
N ILE A 501 13.24 4.33 6.07
CA ILE A 501 14.70 4.19 6.28
C ILE A 501 15.22 2.93 5.59
N GLY A 502 14.56 1.79 5.79
CA GLY A 502 14.95 0.54 5.14
C GLY A 502 14.83 0.60 3.62
N GLY A 503 13.74 1.17 3.10
CA GLY A 503 13.52 1.31 1.67
C GLY A 503 14.53 2.23 1.00
N PHE A 504 14.95 3.30 1.69
CA PHE A 504 16.03 4.17 1.26
C PHE A 504 17.39 3.46 1.29
N ALA A 505 17.71 2.75 2.37
CA ALA A 505 18.95 1.98 2.51
C ALA A 505 19.09 0.94 1.40
N ILE A 506 18.06 0.14 1.17
CA ILE A 506 18.08 -0.93 0.15
C ILE A 506 17.98 -0.35 -1.27
N GLY A 507 17.05 0.58 -1.50
CA GLY A 507 16.70 1.07 -2.83
C GLY A 507 17.61 2.18 -3.38
N ALA A 508 17.89 3.19 -2.56
CA ALA A 508 18.72 4.34 -2.96
C ALA A 508 20.21 4.10 -2.67
N LEU A 509 20.58 3.58 -1.49
CA LEU A 509 21.99 3.35 -1.16
C LEU A 509 22.56 2.05 -1.74
N ARG A 510 21.73 1.04 -2.04
CA ARG A 510 22.15 -0.18 -2.76
C ARG A 510 23.50 -0.75 -2.29
N PRO A 511 23.64 -1.14 -1.01
CA PRO A 511 24.92 -1.57 -0.45
C PRO A 511 25.53 -2.79 -1.17
N VAL A 512 24.74 -3.56 -1.92
CA VAL A 512 25.19 -4.72 -2.71
C VAL A 512 24.90 -4.48 -4.21
N GLY A 513 24.86 -3.23 -4.65
CA GLY A 513 24.54 -2.86 -6.03
C GLY A 513 23.17 -3.38 -6.47
N ASP A 514 23.09 -4.00 -7.65
CA ASP A 514 21.86 -4.56 -8.20
C ASP A 514 21.29 -5.72 -7.37
N ALA A 515 22.13 -6.43 -6.62
CA ALA A 515 21.71 -7.53 -5.76
C ALA A 515 21.01 -7.05 -4.47
N SER A 516 21.02 -5.74 -4.17
CA SER A 516 20.41 -5.19 -2.95
C SER A 516 18.92 -5.53 -2.81
N ARG A 517 18.20 -5.80 -3.92
CA ARG A 517 16.79 -6.24 -3.85
C ARG A 517 16.61 -7.56 -3.11
N TRP A 518 17.61 -8.44 -3.14
CA TRP A 518 17.58 -9.71 -2.42
C TRP A 518 17.73 -9.55 -0.91
N LEU A 519 18.18 -8.38 -0.44
CA LEU A 519 18.17 -8.03 0.99
C LEU A 519 16.75 -7.89 1.57
N LEU A 520 15.72 -7.93 0.72
CA LEU A 520 14.33 -8.01 1.16
C LEU A 520 13.91 -9.44 1.56
N LEU A 521 14.64 -10.48 1.15
CA LEU A 521 14.28 -11.87 1.48
C LEU A 521 14.19 -12.17 2.98
N PRO A 522 15.08 -11.67 3.86
CA PRO A 522 14.94 -11.86 5.30
C PRO A 522 13.65 -11.28 5.89
N PHE A 523 13.05 -10.27 5.25
CA PHE A 523 11.78 -9.67 5.68
C PHE A 523 10.56 -10.41 5.10
N ALA A 524 10.77 -11.17 4.02
CA ALA A 524 9.70 -11.75 3.22
C ALA A 524 8.76 -12.71 3.98
N PRO A 525 9.21 -13.54 4.93
CA PRO A 525 8.30 -14.41 5.71
C PRO A 525 7.20 -13.64 6.47
N TRP A 526 7.41 -12.35 6.76
CA TRP A 526 6.44 -11.51 7.46
C TRP A 526 5.77 -10.47 6.55
N LEU A 527 5.96 -10.57 5.23
CA LEU A 527 5.40 -9.60 4.28
C LEU A 527 3.88 -9.48 4.39
N PHE A 528 3.19 -10.59 4.63
CA PHE A 528 1.73 -10.61 4.79
C PHE A 528 1.28 -11.00 6.18
N VAL A 529 2.16 -11.01 7.19
CA VAL A 529 1.77 -11.38 8.54
C VAL A 529 1.07 -10.19 9.19
N GLY A 530 -0.23 -10.32 9.41
CA GLY A 530 -1.02 -9.40 10.19
C GLY A 530 -0.89 -9.65 11.70
N THR A 531 -1.81 -9.08 12.46
CA THR A 531 -1.79 -9.11 13.93
C THR A 531 -2.29 -10.43 14.50
N GLY A 532 -3.17 -11.12 13.77
CA GLY A 532 -3.74 -12.41 14.13
C GLY A 532 -2.72 -13.52 14.39
N PRO A 533 -1.82 -13.88 13.44
CA PRO A 533 -0.85 -14.96 13.65
C PRO A 533 0.16 -14.74 14.78
N LEU A 534 0.31 -13.49 15.26
CA LEU A 534 1.20 -13.12 16.35
C LEU A 534 0.45 -12.69 17.62
N ALA A 535 -0.87 -12.88 17.65
CA ALA A 535 -1.75 -12.40 18.70
C ALA A 535 -1.37 -12.90 20.09
N THR A 536 -1.10 -14.20 20.23
CA THR A 536 -0.78 -14.83 21.51
C THR A 536 0.46 -14.20 22.15
N ALA A 537 1.57 -14.11 21.40
CA ALA A 537 2.81 -13.53 21.90
C ALA A 537 2.67 -12.02 22.19
N ASN A 538 1.92 -11.30 21.37
CA ASN A 538 1.68 -9.87 21.60
C ASN A 538 0.81 -9.63 22.85
N LEU A 539 -0.20 -10.48 23.09
CA LEU A 539 -1.05 -10.41 24.28
C LEU A 539 -0.24 -10.70 25.54
N GLU A 540 0.59 -11.74 25.53
CA GLU A 540 1.50 -12.06 26.65
C GLU A 540 2.44 -10.89 26.96
N ALA A 541 3.03 -10.27 25.93
CA ALA A 541 3.92 -9.12 26.12
C ALA A 541 3.20 -7.93 26.77
N VAL A 542 1.92 -7.71 26.48
CA VAL A 542 1.09 -6.68 27.15
C VAL A 542 0.71 -7.12 28.56
N ALA A 543 0.48 -8.42 28.77
CA ALA A 543 0.04 -8.98 30.04
C ALA A 543 1.09 -8.91 31.15
N GLY A 544 2.33 -9.26 30.81
CA GLY A 544 3.43 -9.41 31.77
C GLY A 544 3.89 -8.09 32.42
N GLU A 545 3.62 -6.95 31.79
CA GLU A 545 4.07 -5.64 32.28
C GLU A 545 3.05 -5.00 33.26
N GLY A 546 1.90 -5.65 33.52
CA GLY A 546 0.82 -5.05 34.33
C GLY A 546 0.21 -3.80 33.67
N GLU A 547 0.55 -3.56 32.41
CA GLU A 547 0.31 -2.31 31.68
C GLU A 547 -1.06 -2.25 30.98
N TRP A 548 -1.94 -3.22 31.23
CA TRP A 548 -3.29 -3.29 30.64
C TRP A 548 -4.07 -1.97 30.69
N VAL A 549 -3.81 -1.14 31.71
CA VAL A 549 -4.56 0.11 31.95
C VAL A 549 -3.81 1.36 31.47
N THR A 550 -2.48 1.32 31.29
CA THR A 550 -1.65 2.55 31.15
C THR A 550 -0.96 2.65 29.78
N ILE A 551 -0.44 1.55 29.24
CA ILE A 551 0.36 1.50 27.99
C ILE A 551 -0.12 0.38 27.05
N GLY A 552 -0.92 -0.57 27.56
CA GLY A 552 -1.73 -1.53 26.79
C GLY A 552 -2.82 -0.87 25.94
N SER A 553 -2.69 0.41 25.58
CA SER A 553 -3.49 1.17 24.60
C SER A 553 -2.78 1.32 23.26
N PHE A 554 -1.51 0.96 23.15
CA PHE A 554 -0.83 0.98 21.85
C PHE A 554 -1.30 -0.21 20.98
N PRO A 555 -1.45 0.01 19.66
CA PRO A 555 -1.69 -1.05 18.69
C PRO A 555 -0.58 -2.10 18.77
N PRO A 556 -0.78 -3.29 18.17
CA PRO A 556 0.19 -4.36 18.24
C PRO A 556 1.55 -3.85 17.77
N ARG A 557 2.63 -4.39 18.34
CA ARG A 557 4.03 -3.93 18.19
C ARG A 557 4.58 -4.13 16.77
N ALA A 558 3.82 -3.78 15.73
CA ALA A 558 4.22 -3.75 14.32
C ALA A 558 5.14 -2.54 14.07
N TRP A 559 6.37 -2.60 14.59
CA TRP A 559 7.34 -1.51 14.48
C TRP A 559 7.87 -1.30 13.06
N ILE A 560 7.54 -2.20 12.13
CA ILE A 560 7.83 -2.06 10.70
C ILE A 560 6.67 -2.63 9.87
N ALA A 561 6.22 -1.84 8.90
CA ALA A 561 5.26 -2.29 7.89
C ALA A 561 6.03 -2.90 6.71
N VAL A 562 6.22 -4.22 6.72
CA VAL A 562 7.01 -4.93 5.70
C VAL A 562 6.51 -4.66 4.26
N PRO A 563 5.20 -4.61 3.95
CA PRO A 563 4.74 -4.21 2.62
C PRO A 563 5.26 -2.83 2.18
N LEU A 564 5.28 -1.85 3.10
CA LEU A 564 5.79 -0.52 2.80
C LEU A 564 7.31 -0.52 2.59
N LEU A 565 8.06 -1.38 3.29
CA LEU A 565 9.50 -1.53 3.06
C LEU A 565 9.78 -1.92 1.59
N PHE A 566 9.00 -2.86 1.04
CA PHE A 566 9.10 -3.26 -0.37
C PHE A 566 8.75 -2.11 -1.32
N LEU A 567 7.65 -1.41 -1.04
CA LEU A 567 7.19 -0.27 -1.86
C LEU A 567 8.17 0.91 -1.85
N PHE A 568 8.69 1.29 -0.69
CA PHE A 568 9.73 2.32 -0.57
C PHE A 568 11.03 1.89 -1.22
N THR A 569 11.39 0.60 -1.14
CA THR A 569 12.54 0.07 -1.88
C THR A 569 12.35 0.25 -3.38
N ALA A 570 11.18 -0.11 -3.92
CA ALA A 570 10.85 0.04 -5.34
C ALA A 570 10.90 1.51 -5.80
N LEU A 571 10.36 2.42 -4.98
CA LEU A 571 10.33 3.86 -5.24
C LEU A 571 11.73 4.46 -5.19
N CYS A 572 12.47 4.25 -4.09
CA CYS A 572 13.82 4.78 -3.91
C CYS A 572 14.76 4.27 -5.00
N TRP A 573 14.55 3.03 -5.47
CA TRP A 573 15.28 2.50 -6.61
C TRP A 573 15.04 3.31 -7.89
N GLY A 574 13.78 3.52 -8.27
CA GLY A 574 13.41 4.28 -9.47
C GLY A 574 13.87 5.74 -9.42
N LEU A 575 13.69 6.38 -8.26
CA LEU A 575 14.12 7.76 -8.05
C LEU A 575 15.65 7.92 -8.09
N GLU A 576 16.41 6.95 -7.57
CA GLU A 576 17.87 6.96 -7.63
C GLU A 576 18.40 6.78 -9.06
N ASP A 577 17.81 5.88 -9.85
CA ASP A 577 18.15 5.73 -11.26
C ASP A 577 17.94 7.06 -12.01
N ARG A 578 16.81 7.72 -11.75
CA ARG A 578 16.52 9.05 -12.31
C ARG A 578 17.48 10.12 -11.83
N ARG A 579 17.86 10.12 -10.55
CA ARG A 579 18.81 11.07 -9.98
C ARG A 579 20.16 10.97 -10.67
N ARG A 580 20.65 9.75 -10.94
CA ARG A 580 21.90 9.52 -11.68
C ARG A 580 21.82 9.97 -13.13
N ALA A 581 20.70 9.71 -13.81
CA ALA A 581 20.50 10.20 -15.17
C ALA A 581 20.58 11.73 -15.24
N LEU A 582 19.90 12.44 -14.31
CA LEU A 582 19.96 13.90 -14.23
C LEU A 582 21.35 14.44 -13.84
N ALA A 583 22.09 13.72 -12.99
CA ALA A 583 23.45 14.08 -12.63
C ALA A 583 24.42 13.92 -13.82
N ALA A 584 24.24 12.88 -14.64
CA ALA A 584 25.00 12.69 -15.88
C ALA A 584 24.70 13.79 -16.92
N GLU A 585 23.49 14.35 -16.91
CA GLU A 585 23.11 15.53 -17.70
C GLU A 585 23.63 16.86 -17.11
N GLY A 586 24.36 16.86 -15.98
CA GLY A 586 24.90 18.07 -15.34
C GLY A 586 23.86 18.93 -14.61
N ARG A 587 22.68 18.40 -14.27
CA ARG A 587 21.62 19.17 -13.60
C ARG A 587 21.81 19.20 -12.08
N GLY A 588 22.17 20.37 -11.53
CA GLY A 588 22.55 20.56 -10.13
C GLY A 588 21.45 20.37 -9.05
N SER A 589 20.18 20.16 -9.40
CA SER A 589 19.06 20.06 -8.44
C SER A 589 18.56 18.63 -8.15
N ALA A 590 19.37 17.61 -8.44
CA ALA A 590 18.95 16.21 -8.43
C ALA A 590 18.40 15.71 -7.07
N ASN A 591 18.97 16.17 -5.95
CA ASN A 591 18.52 15.78 -4.60
C ASN A 591 17.13 16.37 -4.25
N GLY A 592 16.88 17.63 -4.60
CA GLY A 592 15.57 18.26 -4.38
C GLY A 592 14.47 17.60 -5.21
N ALA A 593 14.79 17.17 -6.43
CA ALA A 593 13.87 16.41 -7.27
C ALA A 593 13.51 15.04 -6.68
N PHE A 594 14.46 14.37 -6.04
CA PHE A 594 14.23 13.09 -5.34
C PHE A 594 13.22 13.27 -4.19
N ALA A 595 13.50 14.19 -3.26
CA ALA A 595 12.63 14.41 -2.10
C ALA A 595 11.21 14.85 -2.50
N LYS A 596 11.12 15.77 -3.47
CA LYS A 596 9.83 16.26 -4.00
C LYS A 596 9.00 15.15 -4.65
N ALA A 597 9.65 14.15 -5.24
CA ALA A 597 8.97 13.00 -5.83
C ALA A 597 8.60 11.94 -4.77
N ALA A 598 9.39 11.76 -3.72
CA ALA A 598 9.16 10.77 -2.69
C ALA A 598 8.07 11.16 -1.68
N TRP A 599 8.00 12.44 -1.29
CA TRP A 599 7.10 12.91 -0.23
C TRP A 599 5.61 12.56 -0.44
N PRO A 600 5.02 12.79 -1.63
CA PRO A 600 3.61 12.44 -1.85
C PRO A 600 3.36 10.93 -1.75
N PHE A 601 4.34 10.10 -2.12
CA PHE A 601 4.23 8.65 -1.93
C PHE A 601 4.22 8.28 -0.45
N ALA A 602 5.12 8.87 0.34
CA ALA A 602 5.20 8.61 1.77
C ALA A 602 3.90 8.99 2.49
N LEU A 603 3.30 10.12 2.12
CA LEU A 603 2.01 10.55 2.67
C LEU A 603 0.86 9.61 2.26
N LEU A 604 0.81 9.18 0.99
CA LEU A 604 -0.17 8.18 0.53
C LEU A 604 -0.02 6.84 1.28
N ALA A 605 1.23 6.39 1.48
CA ALA A 605 1.54 5.17 2.23
C ALA A 605 1.17 5.29 3.71
N ALA A 606 1.42 6.46 4.32
CA ALA A 606 1.03 6.76 5.69
C ALA A 606 -0.49 6.69 5.88
N MET A 607 -1.25 7.30 4.98
CA MET A 607 -2.71 7.25 5.00
C MET A 607 -3.24 5.82 4.84
N ALA A 608 -2.70 5.06 3.88
CA ALA A 608 -3.13 3.68 3.68
C ALA A 608 -2.83 2.80 4.89
N LEU A 609 -1.64 2.94 5.49
CA LEU A 609 -1.26 2.18 6.68
C LEU A 609 -2.07 2.57 7.91
N LEU A 610 -2.31 3.87 8.12
CA LEU A 610 -3.16 4.35 9.22
C LEU A 610 -4.58 3.78 9.10
N LEU A 611 -5.15 3.78 7.90
CA LEU A 611 -6.46 3.18 7.68
C LEU A 611 -6.46 1.69 8.00
N VAL A 612 -5.43 0.94 7.61
CA VAL A 612 -5.30 -0.49 7.97
C VAL A 612 -5.25 -0.68 9.49
N HIS A 613 -4.45 0.11 10.22
CA HIS A 613 -4.34 -0.02 11.67
C HIS A 613 -5.63 0.37 12.40
N VAL A 614 -6.35 1.40 11.94
CA VAL A 614 -7.66 1.78 12.51
C VAL A 614 -8.73 0.72 12.28
N GLN A 615 -8.60 -0.05 11.20
CA GLN A 615 -9.53 -1.13 10.84
C GLN A 615 -9.14 -2.50 11.41
N ASP A 616 -8.13 -2.58 12.29
CA ASP A 616 -7.71 -3.84 12.89
C ASP A 616 -8.67 -4.29 14.00
N LEU A 617 -9.81 -4.81 13.58
CA LEU A 617 -10.86 -5.32 14.45
C LEU A 617 -10.39 -6.51 15.28
N PHE A 618 -9.48 -7.32 14.75
CA PHE A 618 -8.97 -8.49 15.47
C PHE A 618 -8.27 -8.05 16.76
N TRP A 619 -7.31 -7.14 16.65
CA TRP A 619 -6.57 -6.64 17.81
C TRP A 619 -7.46 -5.86 18.78
N THR A 620 -8.34 -5.04 18.22
CA THR A 620 -9.27 -4.20 18.99
C THR A 620 -10.21 -5.04 19.85
N GLN A 621 -10.74 -6.14 19.31
CA GLN A 621 -11.60 -7.07 20.03
C GLN A 621 -10.84 -7.91 21.05
N LEU A 622 -9.59 -8.27 20.74
CA LEU A 622 -8.76 -9.09 21.63
C LEU A 622 -8.33 -8.32 22.89
N THR A 623 -7.98 -7.05 22.75
CA THR A 623 -7.45 -6.22 23.85
C THR A 623 -8.53 -5.43 24.61
N PHE A 624 -9.78 -5.47 24.15
CA PHE A 624 -10.88 -4.66 24.68
C PHE A 624 -10.60 -3.13 24.68
N GLN A 625 -9.59 -2.67 23.93
CA GLN A 625 -9.15 -1.27 23.92
C GLN A 625 -10.26 -0.30 23.49
N ASP A 626 -11.16 -0.75 22.62
CA ASP A 626 -12.14 0.13 21.97
C ASP A 626 -13.56 -0.42 22.04
N MET A 627 -14.05 -0.59 23.27
CA MET A 627 -15.48 -0.81 23.52
C MET A 627 -16.36 0.30 22.94
N LEU A 628 -15.81 1.47 22.58
CA LEU A 628 -16.56 2.63 22.08
C LEU A 628 -16.76 2.66 20.55
N SER A 629 -15.91 2.00 19.75
CA SER A 629 -16.08 1.93 18.30
C SER A 629 -16.62 0.58 17.86
N SER A 630 -15.74 -0.41 17.65
CA SER A 630 -16.11 -1.76 17.23
C SER A 630 -16.86 -2.52 18.31
N GLY A 631 -16.59 -2.26 19.58
CA GLY A 631 -17.34 -2.83 20.69
C GLY A 631 -18.79 -2.36 20.72
N VAL A 632 -19.06 -1.07 20.52
CA VAL A 632 -20.44 -0.55 20.37
C VAL A 632 -21.12 -1.19 19.18
N MET A 633 -20.44 -1.31 18.04
CA MET A 633 -21.03 -1.94 16.83
C MET A 633 -21.36 -3.42 17.04
N VAL A 634 -20.46 -4.18 17.69
CA VAL A 634 -20.72 -5.60 18.02
C VAL A 634 -21.81 -5.72 19.08
N TYR A 635 -21.80 -4.86 20.09
CA TYR A 635 -22.82 -4.81 21.14
C TYR A 635 -24.20 -4.49 20.54
N ALA A 636 -24.28 -3.46 19.70
CA ALA A 636 -25.44 -3.08 18.93
C ALA A 636 -26.02 -4.25 18.13
N LEU A 637 -25.18 -4.96 17.37
CA LEU A 637 -25.59 -6.14 16.63
C LEU A 637 -26.09 -7.25 17.55
N SER A 638 -25.39 -7.51 18.66
CA SER A 638 -25.77 -8.57 19.60
C SER A 638 -27.08 -8.30 20.35
N ASN A 639 -27.46 -7.03 20.52
CA ASN A 639 -28.68 -6.63 21.20
C ASN A 639 -29.82 -6.25 20.25
N LEU A 640 -29.58 -6.29 18.93
CA LEU A 640 -30.52 -5.83 17.90
C LEU A 640 -31.06 -4.40 18.14
N ASP A 641 -30.34 -3.57 18.90
CA ASP A 641 -30.72 -2.19 19.20
C ASP A 641 -30.29 -1.27 18.06
N LEU A 642 -30.87 -1.50 16.87
CA LEU A 642 -30.43 -0.93 15.61
C LEU A 642 -30.74 0.57 15.47
N GLU A 643 -31.72 1.06 16.22
CA GLU A 643 -32.19 2.45 16.21
C GLU A 643 -31.20 3.43 16.85
N HIS A 644 -30.36 2.96 17.79
CA HIS A 644 -29.43 3.82 18.55
C HIS A 644 -27.95 3.57 18.24
N THR A 645 -27.66 2.72 17.25
CA THR A 645 -26.30 2.22 16.99
C THR A 645 -25.32 3.24 16.46
N GLY A 646 -25.81 4.42 16.03
CA GLY A 646 -25.04 5.55 15.52
C GLY A 646 -23.78 5.11 14.79
N ILE A 647 -23.88 4.73 13.51
CA ILE A 647 -22.73 4.36 12.67
C ILE A 647 -21.60 5.41 12.73
N THR A 648 -21.97 6.66 13.04
CA THR A 648 -21.11 7.80 13.31
C THR A 648 -20.14 7.62 14.49
N TYR A 649 -20.45 6.74 15.47
CA TYR A 649 -19.58 6.45 16.61
C TYR A 649 -18.35 5.61 16.23
N GLY A 650 -18.52 4.68 15.29
CA GLY A 650 -17.42 3.84 14.81
C GLY A 650 -16.45 4.57 13.87
N PHE A 651 -16.94 5.58 13.14
CA PHE A 651 -16.15 6.31 12.14
C PHE A 651 -16.42 7.81 12.19
N PRO A 652 -15.48 8.63 12.70
CA PRO A 652 -15.66 10.08 12.72
C PRO A 652 -15.70 10.62 11.29
N LEU A 653 -16.92 10.95 10.82
CA LEU A 653 -17.19 11.40 9.45
C LEU A 653 -16.32 12.58 8.99
N PRO A 654 -16.03 13.60 9.83
CA PRO A 654 -15.13 14.68 9.41
C PRO A 654 -13.75 14.17 9.01
N LEU A 655 -13.25 13.13 9.69
CA LEU A 655 -11.96 12.55 9.38
C LEU A 655 -12.01 11.71 8.10
N LEU A 656 -13.09 10.93 7.89
CA LEU A 656 -13.30 10.23 6.62
C LEU A 656 -13.40 11.21 5.43
N ALA A 657 -14.05 12.36 5.60
CA ALA A 657 -14.12 13.39 4.57
C ALA A 657 -12.73 13.95 4.22
N VAL A 658 -11.87 14.18 5.23
CA VAL A 658 -10.47 14.58 5.01
C VAL A 658 -9.70 13.48 4.25
N TYR A 659 -9.88 12.22 4.62
CA TYR A 659 -9.28 11.07 3.93
C TYR A 659 -9.71 10.98 2.48
N ALA A 660 -11.02 11.09 2.22
CA ALA A 660 -11.58 11.10 0.87
C ALA A 660 -11.02 12.26 0.04
N ALA A 661 -11.01 13.48 0.57
CA ALA A 661 -10.46 14.65 -0.12
C ALA A 661 -8.98 14.47 -0.48
N ALA A 662 -8.18 13.96 0.46
CA ALA A 662 -6.77 13.66 0.22
C ALA A 662 -6.59 12.56 -0.83
N ALA A 663 -7.41 11.51 -0.81
CA ALA A 663 -7.39 10.45 -1.82
C ALA A 663 -7.70 10.98 -3.23
N VAL A 664 -8.69 11.87 -3.35
CA VAL A 664 -9.02 12.56 -4.61
C VAL A 664 -7.84 13.42 -5.08
N ALA A 665 -7.22 14.19 -4.19
CA ALA A 665 -6.05 15.00 -4.50
C ALA A 665 -4.89 14.12 -5.03
N PHE A 666 -4.60 13.00 -4.38
CA PHE A 666 -3.60 12.04 -4.86
C PHE A 666 -3.96 11.44 -6.21
N ALA A 667 -5.23 11.05 -6.40
CA ALA A 667 -5.73 10.48 -7.64
C ALA A 667 -5.58 11.43 -8.84
N LEU A 668 -5.75 12.73 -8.61
CA LEU A 668 -5.66 13.77 -9.64
C LEU A 668 -4.24 14.29 -9.88
N TRP A 669 -3.40 14.38 -8.85
CA TRP A 669 -2.10 15.05 -8.97
C TRP A 669 -0.90 14.11 -8.96
N TYR A 670 -0.97 13.00 -8.21
CA TYR A 670 0.18 12.15 -7.95
C TYR A 670 0.11 10.79 -8.68
N LEU A 671 -1.00 10.06 -8.59
CA LEU A 671 -1.19 8.80 -9.33
C LEU A 671 -0.99 8.97 -10.85
N PRO A 672 -1.33 10.11 -11.48
CA PRO A 672 -0.99 10.38 -12.87
C PRO A 672 0.49 10.68 -13.09
N ARG A 673 1.39 10.38 -12.16
CA ARG A 673 2.84 10.45 -12.34
C ARG A 673 3.52 9.13 -12.02
N LEU A 674 2.86 8.26 -11.26
CA LEU A 674 3.38 6.93 -10.93
C LEU A 674 3.38 6.02 -12.15
N ALA A 675 4.50 5.33 -12.34
CA ALA A 675 4.66 4.25 -13.30
C ALA A 675 5.32 3.06 -12.59
N ILE A 676 4.76 1.86 -12.75
CA ILE A 676 5.42 0.63 -12.32
C ILE A 676 6.18 0.09 -13.53
N ARG A 677 7.48 -0.20 -13.36
CA ARG A 677 8.32 -0.79 -14.40
C ARG A 677 8.95 -2.09 -13.91
N THR A 678 9.21 -2.98 -14.85
CA THR A 678 9.90 -4.26 -14.65
C THR A 678 11.01 -4.42 -15.69
N GLY A 679 11.95 -5.34 -15.44
CA GLY A 679 13.07 -5.63 -16.35
C GLY A 679 14.31 -4.75 -16.17
N ARG A 680 15.24 -4.85 -17.13
CA ARG A 680 16.45 -4.01 -17.16
C ARG A 680 16.12 -2.63 -17.78
N PRO A 681 16.70 -1.52 -17.26
CA PRO A 681 16.58 -0.20 -17.87
C PRO A 681 17.05 -0.17 -19.32
#